data_AF-A0A8C0R214-F1
#
_entry.id   AF-A0A8C0R214-F1
#
_cell.length_a   1.000
_cell.length_b   1.000
_cell.length_c   1.000
_cell.angle_alpha   90.00
_cell.angle_beta   90.00
_cell.angle_gamma   90.00
#
_symmetry.space_group_name_H-M   'P 1'
#
loop_
_entity.id
_entity.type
_entity.pdbx_description
1 polymer ?
#
loop_
_entity_poly.entity_id
_entity_poly.type
_entity_poly.pdbx_seq_one_letter_code
_entity_poly.pdbx_strand_id
1 'polypeptide(L)'
;CYQNGFPLRDLAQIFKILNLCAEKIENQPHFIESAFNILKLCSLPFLKKKVSDEITYAEDAANSIALLGELMKIPNSELRIQICKCIVDFYHAEPPKKHITGYQQASSSYKIKMAEVGGLAKTMVQSLGLLENQLVEKLWVLKALQHLSTSEVNCTLMMKAQAASGICAHLNDPDPSGQLLFRSSEILWNLLEKSSKEEIIQQLSNLECLLALKEVFKNLFMRGFSHYDRQLRNDILVITTIIAQNPGAPMIECGFTRDLILFATFNEVKSQNPLVKGLKFSNSYEDFELKKLLFNIIVILCKDLPTIQLLIDGKVILALFTYVKKPEKHKIIEWSAAQYEELQLHAIATLSSVAPLLTEEYMLCQGNARVLAFLEWCESEDPFFSHGNSFHGTGGRGNKFAQMRYSLRLLRAMVYLEDETINNDLCEKGTIQQLIGVFKNTISQSDDKEEVIVLEIQSDILLILSSLCEHHIPRKEMFGTEGVDIILRVMKTDPTKLQSGLGYNVLLFSTLDSIWCCILGCYPSEDYFLEKEGIFLLLDLLALNQKKFCNLILGIMVEFCDNPKTTAHVNAWRGKKDQTAASLLIKLWRKEEKELGVKRDKHGMIIDTKKPLFTSFQEEQKIMPLPANCPTLAVMDVAENIRAKIYAVLGKLDFENLPGLSAEDFVTLCIIHRYLDFKIGEIWNEIYEEIKLEKLRPVTTDKKILEAITTASENIGKMVASLQSEMIESQAHQDVQSEQKVYTKIQATHKQRELATKSWENFLARTSNAKALKKAKRLQEKAIESSRYSEHPPNAVFHRTDIKGLNTTVPSGRVVTVESTPARLLGGPLADTDIALKKLPIRGGALQKVKAVKTVNESKKSVPT
;
A
#
# COMPACT_ATOMS: atom_id res chain seq x y z
N CYS A 1 13.58 -2.78 -70.48
CA CYS A 1 13.19 -3.25 -69.14
C CYS A 1 13.72 -2.37 -68.01
N TYR A 2 15.04 -2.16 -67.88
CA TYR A 2 15.62 -1.52 -66.69
C TYR A 2 15.34 -0.02 -66.49
N GLN A 3 14.76 0.68 -67.47
CA GLN A 3 14.38 2.10 -67.35
C GLN A 3 13.32 2.37 -66.26
N ASN A 4 12.61 1.36 -65.77
CA ASN A 4 11.60 1.48 -64.72
C ASN A 4 11.97 0.73 -63.42
N GLY A 5 13.25 0.38 -63.23
CA GLY A 5 13.75 -0.32 -62.04
C GLY A 5 14.36 -1.70 -62.33
N PHE A 6 15.02 -2.28 -61.32
CA PHE A 6 15.71 -3.56 -61.43
C PHE A 6 14.81 -4.75 -61.05
N PRO A 7 14.74 -5.80 -61.87
CA PRO A 7 14.19 -7.09 -61.47
C PRO A 7 14.97 -7.71 -60.31
N LEU A 8 14.27 -8.24 -59.32
CA LEU A 8 14.88 -8.87 -58.13
C LEU A 8 15.91 -9.95 -58.50
N ARG A 9 15.58 -10.80 -59.48
CA ARG A 9 16.45 -11.88 -59.97
C ARG A 9 17.80 -11.41 -60.55
N ASP A 10 17.89 -10.15 -60.98
CA ASP A 10 19.05 -9.60 -61.68
C ASP A 10 19.94 -8.75 -60.74
N LEU A 11 19.48 -8.49 -59.50
CA LEU A 11 20.16 -7.61 -58.53
C LEU A 11 21.59 -8.04 -58.22
N ALA A 12 21.81 -9.32 -57.88
CA ALA A 12 23.15 -9.81 -57.52
C ALA A 12 24.19 -9.56 -58.63
N GLN A 13 23.81 -9.75 -59.90
CA GLN A 13 24.70 -9.52 -61.04
C GLN A 13 24.92 -8.02 -61.29
N ILE A 14 23.88 -7.20 -61.18
CA ILE A 14 23.96 -5.75 -61.36
C ILE A 14 24.86 -5.13 -60.29
N PHE A 15 24.72 -5.54 -59.03
CA PHE A 15 25.54 -5.05 -57.94
C PHE A 15 26.99 -5.56 -58.01
N LYS A 16 27.23 -6.74 -58.58
CA LYS A 16 28.57 -7.19 -58.93
C LYS A 16 29.22 -6.28 -60.00
N ILE A 17 28.46 -5.85 -61.01
CA ILE A 17 28.94 -4.88 -62.01
C ILE A 17 29.22 -3.54 -61.33
N LEU A 18 28.31 -3.06 -60.47
CA LEU A 18 28.51 -1.82 -59.71
C LEU A 18 29.81 -1.87 -58.90
N ASN A 19 30.08 -2.96 -58.18
CA ASN A 19 31.31 -3.13 -57.42
C ASN A 19 32.57 -3.06 -58.30
N LEU A 20 32.56 -3.78 -59.44
CA LEU A 20 33.68 -3.77 -60.39
C LEU A 20 33.92 -2.40 -61.03
N CYS A 21 32.83 -1.67 -61.32
CA CYS A 21 32.95 -0.28 -61.76
C CYS A 21 33.61 0.56 -60.67
N ALA A 22 33.16 0.39 -59.42
CA ALA A 22 33.61 1.17 -58.29
C ALA A 22 35.10 0.95 -57.94
N GLU A 23 35.57 -0.29 -57.95
CA GLU A 23 37.00 -0.65 -57.76
C GLU A 23 37.92 -0.02 -58.81
N LYS A 24 37.40 0.23 -60.02
CA LYS A 24 38.19 0.79 -61.13
C LYS A 24 38.17 2.31 -61.21
N ILE A 25 37.37 2.99 -60.39
CA ILE A 25 37.21 4.46 -60.43
C ILE A 25 38.54 5.19 -60.19
N GLU A 26 39.38 4.71 -59.27
CA GLU A 26 40.66 5.36 -58.95
C GLU A 26 41.61 5.41 -60.15
N ASN A 27 41.62 4.35 -60.97
CA ASN A 27 42.53 4.23 -62.13
C ASN A 27 41.87 4.68 -63.44
N GLN A 28 40.54 4.63 -63.54
CA GLN A 28 39.77 4.88 -64.76
C GLN A 28 38.47 5.65 -64.43
N PRO A 29 38.51 7.00 -64.44
CA PRO A 29 37.39 7.85 -64.01
C PRO A 29 36.09 7.68 -64.83
N HIS A 30 36.16 7.15 -66.05
CA HIS A 30 34.98 6.91 -66.90
C HIS A 30 33.97 5.91 -66.28
N PHE A 31 34.41 5.07 -65.33
CA PHE A 31 33.49 4.17 -64.62
C PHE A 31 32.58 4.89 -63.62
N ILE A 32 32.85 6.15 -63.26
CA ILE A 32 31.98 6.96 -62.39
C ILE A 32 30.60 7.10 -63.02
N GLU A 33 30.52 7.44 -64.31
CA GLU A 33 29.24 7.62 -65.01
C GLU A 33 28.43 6.32 -65.07
N SER A 34 29.13 5.18 -65.24
CA SER A 34 28.51 3.86 -65.23
C SER A 34 27.94 3.51 -63.86
N ALA A 35 28.71 3.74 -62.79
CA ALA A 35 28.25 3.53 -61.41
C ALA A 35 27.07 4.46 -61.06
N PHE A 36 27.15 5.73 -61.47
CA PHE A 36 26.10 6.73 -61.26
C PHE A 36 24.77 6.31 -61.91
N ASN A 37 24.82 5.87 -63.17
CA ASN A 37 23.63 5.43 -63.88
C ASN A 37 22.99 4.20 -63.22
N ILE A 38 23.80 3.28 -62.70
CA ILE A 38 23.31 2.11 -61.95
C ILE A 38 22.63 2.55 -60.64
N LEU A 39 23.24 3.47 -59.86
CA LEU A 39 22.68 3.99 -58.62
C LEU A 39 21.35 4.74 -58.84
N LYS A 40 21.25 5.52 -59.91
CA LYS A 40 20.01 6.22 -60.29
C LYS A 40 18.88 5.25 -60.60
N LEU A 41 19.17 4.15 -61.28
CA LEU A 41 18.18 3.09 -61.52
C LEU A 41 17.85 2.30 -60.26
N CYS A 42 18.82 2.13 -59.35
CA CYS A 42 18.60 1.52 -58.04
C CYS A 42 17.63 2.31 -57.16
N SER A 43 17.52 3.63 -57.37
CA SER A 43 16.60 4.50 -56.63
C SER A 43 15.13 4.15 -56.93
N LEU A 44 14.83 3.61 -58.13
CA LEU A 44 13.48 3.20 -58.56
C LEU A 44 13.00 1.91 -57.88
N PRO A 45 11.68 1.68 -57.70
CA PRO A 45 11.15 0.44 -57.12
C PRO A 45 11.70 -0.82 -57.80
N PHE A 46 12.03 -1.85 -57.00
CA PHE A 46 12.45 -3.14 -57.56
C PHE A 46 11.25 -3.86 -58.20
N LEU A 47 11.51 -4.70 -59.18
CA LEU A 47 10.49 -5.36 -60.00
C LEU A 47 10.44 -6.87 -59.69
N LYS A 48 9.22 -7.39 -59.48
CA LYS A 48 8.92 -8.82 -59.27
C LYS A 48 8.03 -9.37 -60.38
N LYS A 49 8.17 -10.66 -60.70
CA LYS A 49 7.26 -11.38 -61.61
C LYS A 49 6.20 -12.16 -60.85
N LYS A 50 6.59 -12.71 -59.70
CA LYS A 50 5.71 -13.45 -58.79
C LYS A 50 5.78 -12.83 -57.40
N VAL A 51 4.72 -13.01 -56.60
CA VAL A 51 4.69 -12.55 -55.21
C VAL A 51 5.77 -13.25 -54.38
N SER A 52 6.07 -14.52 -54.67
CA SER A 52 7.13 -15.31 -54.03
C SER A 52 8.54 -14.75 -54.24
N ASP A 53 8.77 -13.94 -55.27
CA ASP A 53 10.09 -13.42 -55.62
C ASP A 53 10.69 -12.56 -54.49
N GLU A 54 9.87 -11.85 -53.72
CA GLU A 54 10.33 -11.06 -52.57
C GLU A 54 10.99 -11.93 -51.49
N ILE A 55 10.50 -13.16 -51.30
CA ILE A 55 11.07 -14.13 -50.35
C ILE A 55 12.26 -14.84 -50.99
N THR A 56 12.13 -15.29 -52.24
CA THR A 56 13.17 -16.05 -52.95
C THR A 56 14.46 -15.26 -53.10
N TYR A 57 14.38 -13.95 -53.39
CA TYR A 57 15.54 -13.10 -53.62
C TYR A 57 15.86 -12.17 -52.44
N ALA A 58 15.31 -12.43 -51.25
CA ALA A 58 15.50 -11.57 -50.09
C ALA A 58 16.98 -11.44 -49.71
N GLU A 59 17.73 -12.55 -49.66
CA GLU A 59 19.15 -12.54 -49.32
C GLU A 59 19.98 -11.79 -50.37
N ASP A 60 19.76 -12.07 -51.66
CA ASP A 60 20.43 -11.37 -52.76
C ASP A 60 20.14 -9.86 -52.75
N ALA A 61 18.89 -9.48 -52.47
CA ALA A 61 18.48 -8.08 -52.38
C ALA A 61 19.08 -7.39 -51.15
N ALA A 62 19.12 -8.05 -49.99
CA ALA A 62 19.74 -7.54 -48.78
C ALA A 62 21.25 -7.34 -48.96
N ASN A 63 21.96 -8.32 -49.51
CA ASN A 63 23.39 -8.24 -49.82
C ASN A 63 23.69 -7.13 -50.84
N SER A 64 22.83 -6.99 -51.85
CA SER A 64 22.94 -5.91 -52.84
C SER A 64 22.79 -4.53 -52.19
N ILE A 65 21.75 -4.32 -51.37
CA ILE A 65 21.55 -3.05 -50.67
C ILE A 65 22.68 -2.77 -49.69
N ALA A 66 23.20 -3.78 -48.99
CA ALA A 66 24.33 -3.64 -48.07
C ALA A 66 25.58 -3.09 -48.77
N LEU A 67 25.82 -3.48 -50.04
CA LEU A 67 26.94 -2.99 -50.84
C LEU A 67 26.93 -1.46 -51.00
N LEU A 68 25.76 -0.82 -50.98
CA LEU A 68 25.67 0.66 -51.06
C LEU A 68 26.47 1.33 -49.93
N GLY A 69 26.43 0.77 -48.72
CA GLY A 69 27.23 1.28 -47.60
C GLY A 69 28.72 1.00 -47.75
N GLU A 70 29.11 -0.14 -48.32
CA GLU A 70 30.52 -0.47 -48.58
C GLU A 70 31.15 0.48 -49.62
N LEU A 71 30.38 0.86 -50.64
CA LEU A 71 30.81 1.79 -51.68
C LEU A 71 31.12 3.20 -51.15
N MET A 72 30.64 3.56 -49.95
CA MET A 72 30.98 4.83 -49.29
C MET A 72 32.49 4.95 -48.99
N LYS A 73 33.21 3.83 -48.90
CA LYS A 73 34.67 3.81 -48.67
C LYS A 73 35.47 4.47 -49.79
N ILE A 74 34.92 4.52 -51.00
CA ILE A 74 35.58 5.09 -52.17
C ILE A 74 35.67 6.61 -52.01
N PRO A 75 36.86 7.22 -52.18
CA PRO A 75 37.07 8.65 -51.94
C PRO A 75 36.56 9.51 -53.12
N ASN A 76 35.28 9.39 -53.48
CA ASN A 76 34.64 10.19 -54.52
C ASN A 76 33.36 10.87 -53.99
N SER A 77 33.38 12.20 -53.95
CA SER A 77 32.30 13.04 -53.41
C SER A 77 30.96 12.82 -54.12
N GLU A 78 30.94 12.92 -55.45
CA GLU A 78 29.72 12.78 -56.24
C GLU A 78 29.11 11.38 -56.06
N LEU A 79 29.93 10.33 -56.08
CA LEU A 79 29.47 8.96 -55.84
C LEU A 79 28.83 8.80 -54.45
N ARG A 80 29.49 9.27 -53.39
CA ARG A 80 28.99 9.21 -52.01
C ARG A 80 27.65 9.92 -51.86
N ILE A 81 27.51 11.11 -52.43
CA ILE A 81 26.27 11.89 -52.41
C ILE A 81 25.15 11.12 -53.14
N GLN A 82 25.46 10.48 -54.25
CA GLN A 82 24.45 9.75 -55.05
C GLN A 82 24.01 8.44 -54.41
N ILE A 83 24.92 7.75 -53.70
CA ILE A 83 24.55 6.62 -52.83
C ILE A 83 23.55 7.11 -51.77
N CYS A 84 23.84 8.22 -51.09
CA CYS A 84 22.94 8.78 -50.08
C CYS A 84 21.57 9.16 -50.67
N LYS A 85 21.53 9.80 -51.85
CA LYS A 85 20.28 10.09 -52.57
C LYS A 85 19.49 8.83 -52.88
N CYS A 86 20.15 7.78 -53.39
CA CYS A 86 19.53 6.50 -53.67
C CYS A 86 18.88 5.88 -52.42
N ILE A 87 19.55 5.96 -51.26
CA ILE A 87 19.01 5.46 -49.98
C ILE A 87 17.82 6.31 -49.52
N VAL A 88 17.91 7.63 -49.59
CA VAL A 88 16.81 8.56 -49.26
C VAL A 88 15.59 8.25 -50.13
N ASP A 89 15.79 8.02 -51.43
CA ASP A 89 14.72 7.71 -52.37
C ASP A 89 14.01 6.38 -52.05
N PHE A 90 14.58 5.47 -51.27
CA PHE A 90 13.85 4.26 -50.82
C PHE A 90 12.59 4.61 -50.01
N TYR A 91 12.59 5.76 -49.34
CA TYR A 91 11.49 6.22 -48.50
C TYR A 91 10.52 7.13 -49.23
N HIS A 92 10.94 7.74 -50.36
CA HIS A 92 10.17 8.78 -51.06
C HIS A 92 9.93 8.48 -52.55
N ALA A 93 10.37 7.35 -53.08
CA ALA A 93 10.27 7.05 -54.50
C ALA A 93 8.81 7.09 -55.00
N GLU A 94 8.53 8.02 -55.92
CA GLU A 94 7.27 8.01 -56.66
C GLU A 94 7.21 6.79 -57.60
N PRO A 95 6.07 6.07 -57.66
CA PRO A 95 5.95 4.93 -58.55
C PRO A 95 6.04 5.38 -60.01
N PRO A 96 6.88 4.75 -60.86
CA PRO A 96 6.98 5.11 -62.26
C PRO A 96 5.63 4.97 -62.98
N LYS A 97 5.25 5.99 -63.75
CA LYS A 97 3.94 6.11 -64.44
C LYS A 97 3.68 5.06 -65.54
N LYS A 98 4.65 4.21 -65.89
CA LYS A 98 4.57 3.25 -67.00
C LYS A 98 4.59 1.80 -66.51
N HIS A 99 3.49 1.08 -66.72
CA HIS A 99 3.36 -0.34 -66.41
C HIS A 99 4.17 -1.18 -67.42
N ILE A 100 5.05 -2.07 -66.95
CA ILE A 100 5.75 -3.05 -67.79
C ILE A 100 4.92 -4.35 -67.79
N THR A 101 4.60 -4.87 -68.97
CA THR A 101 3.92 -6.16 -69.12
C THR A 101 4.72 -7.30 -68.49
N GLY A 102 4.12 -8.02 -67.53
CA GLY A 102 4.71 -9.18 -66.85
C GLY A 102 5.57 -8.88 -65.61
N TYR A 103 5.66 -7.61 -65.17
CA TYR A 103 6.35 -7.22 -63.94
C TYR A 103 5.46 -6.34 -63.07
N GLN A 104 5.53 -6.56 -61.75
CA GLN A 104 4.91 -5.74 -60.71
C GLN A 104 6.02 -5.08 -59.87
N GLN A 105 5.71 -3.97 -59.20
CA GLN A 105 6.64 -3.36 -58.25
C GLN A 105 6.67 -4.18 -56.96
N ALA A 106 7.85 -4.34 -56.37
CA ALA A 106 8.00 -4.82 -55.01
C ALA A 106 7.30 -3.85 -54.05
N SER A 107 6.88 -4.35 -52.88
CA SER A 107 6.23 -3.49 -51.88
C SER A 107 7.12 -2.31 -51.50
N SER A 108 6.50 -1.16 -51.17
CA SER A 108 7.23 0.05 -50.76
C SER A 108 8.10 -0.19 -49.53
N SER A 109 7.66 -1.07 -48.62
CA SER A 109 8.42 -1.51 -47.44
C SER A 109 9.52 -2.53 -47.73
N TYR A 110 9.56 -3.13 -48.93
CA TYR A 110 10.51 -4.21 -49.24
C TYR A 110 11.95 -3.74 -49.14
N LYS A 111 12.29 -2.61 -49.77
CA LYS A 111 13.66 -2.06 -49.73
C LYS A 111 14.09 -1.66 -48.32
N ILE A 112 13.17 -1.09 -47.53
CA ILE A 112 13.42 -0.74 -46.13
C ILE A 112 13.77 -2.00 -45.33
N LYS A 113 12.96 -3.06 -45.48
CA LYS A 113 13.22 -4.35 -44.84
C LYS A 113 14.54 -4.99 -45.30
N MET A 114 14.87 -4.88 -46.59
CA MET A 114 16.15 -5.40 -47.10
C MET A 114 17.35 -4.56 -46.63
N ALA A 115 17.18 -3.26 -46.41
CA ALA A 115 18.20 -2.41 -45.78
C ALA A 115 18.44 -2.78 -44.32
N GLU A 116 17.38 -3.16 -43.59
CA GLU A 116 17.47 -3.70 -42.22
C GLU A 116 18.25 -5.02 -42.19
N VAL A 117 17.84 -6.00 -43.01
CA VAL A 117 18.47 -7.33 -43.07
C VAL A 117 19.92 -7.24 -43.56
N GLY A 118 20.19 -6.39 -44.55
CA GLY A 118 21.54 -6.19 -45.11
C GLY A 118 22.47 -5.39 -44.19
N GLY A 119 21.98 -4.82 -43.10
CA GLY A 119 22.79 -4.04 -42.17
C GLY A 119 23.31 -2.73 -42.75
N LEU A 120 22.60 -2.12 -43.70
CA LEU A 120 23.00 -0.87 -44.35
C LEU A 120 23.18 0.26 -43.34
N ALA A 121 22.33 0.34 -42.31
CA ALA A 121 22.44 1.39 -41.30
C ALA A 121 23.78 1.34 -40.55
N LYS A 122 24.32 0.14 -40.29
CA LYS A 122 25.61 -0.06 -39.63
C LYS A 122 26.77 0.51 -40.46
N THR A 123 26.81 0.17 -41.76
CA THR A 123 27.88 0.61 -42.67
C THR A 123 27.80 2.11 -42.96
N MET A 124 26.59 2.66 -43.04
CA MET A 124 26.39 4.11 -43.17
C MET A 124 26.91 4.88 -41.95
N VAL A 125 26.69 4.39 -40.72
CA VAL A 125 27.28 5.01 -39.51
C VAL A 125 28.81 4.97 -39.57
N GLN A 126 29.39 3.83 -39.93
CA GLN A 126 30.85 3.68 -40.06
C GLN A 126 31.44 4.63 -41.12
N SER A 127 30.68 4.97 -42.15
CA SER A 127 31.11 5.91 -43.18
C SER A 127 31.30 7.34 -42.68
N LEU A 128 30.67 7.76 -41.57
CA LEU A 128 30.84 9.09 -41.00
C LEU A 128 32.29 9.38 -40.61
N GLY A 129 33.01 8.37 -40.11
CA GLY A 129 34.44 8.49 -39.76
C GLY A 129 35.36 8.70 -40.97
N LEU A 130 34.87 8.50 -42.20
CA LEU A 130 35.62 8.71 -43.44
C LEU A 130 35.44 10.12 -44.01
N LEU A 131 34.60 10.95 -43.38
CA LEU A 131 34.14 12.25 -43.87
C LEU A 131 34.63 13.42 -43.01
N GLU A 132 35.78 13.28 -42.34
CA GLU A 132 36.41 14.39 -41.62
C GLU A 132 36.65 15.57 -42.59
N ASN A 133 36.16 16.76 -42.22
CA ASN A 133 36.21 17.99 -43.03
C ASN A 133 35.41 18.00 -44.35
N GLN A 134 34.52 17.01 -44.58
CA GLN A 134 33.64 16.93 -45.77
C GLN A 134 32.17 17.22 -45.40
N LEU A 135 31.84 18.50 -45.19
CA LEU A 135 30.53 18.90 -44.66
C LEU A 135 29.37 18.48 -45.57
N VAL A 136 29.48 18.66 -46.89
CA VAL A 136 28.38 18.38 -47.84
C VAL A 136 28.02 16.89 -47.83
N GLU A 137 29.03 16.03 -47.86
CA GLU A 137 28.89 14.58 -47.81
C GLU A 137 28.38 14.13 -46.45
N LYS A 138 28.91 14.69 -45.35
CA LYS A 138 28.43 14.42 -43.98
C LYS A 138 26.94 14.74 -43.85
N LEU A 139 26.49 15.87 -44.38
CA LEU A 139 25.06 16.24 -44.40
C LEU A 139 24.20 15.23 -45.16
N TRP A 140 24.67 14.71 -46.30
CA TRP A 140 23.95 13.69 -47.07
C TRP A 140 23.90 12.34 -46.35
N VAL A 141 24.98 11.93 -45.70
CA VAL A 141 25.00 10.72 -44.86
C VAL A 141 24.04 10.86 -43.69
N LEU A 142 24.06 11.98 -42.97
CA LEU A 142 23.11 12.25 -41.89
C LEU A 142 21.66 12.24 -42.40
N LYS A 143 21.40 12.73 -43.62
CA LYS A 143 20.05 12.64 -44.22
C LYS A 143 19.62 11.20 -44.47
N ALA A 144 20.52 10.36 -44.98
CA ALA A 144 20.24 8.93 -45.16
C ALA A 144 20.02 8.23 -43.82
N LEU A 145 20.85 8.52 -42.81
CA LEU A 145 20.73 7.97 -41.46
C LEU A 145 19.45 8.41 -40.75
N GLN A 146 19.00 9.65 -40.95
CA GLN A 146 17.72 10.16 -40.45
C GLN A 146 16.56 9.27 -40.92
N HIS A 147 16.51 8.94 -42.22
CA HIS A 147 15.50 8.01 -42.74
C HIS A 147 15.70 6.57 -42.24
N LEU A 148 16.93 6.07 -42.17
CA LEU A 148 17.19 4.72 -41.66
C LEU A 148 16.80 4.57 -40.18
N SER A 149 16.98 5.62 -39.38
CA SER A 149 16.63 5.67 -37.96
C SER A 149 15.11 5.63 -37.69
N THR A 150 14.26 5.66 -38.72
CA THR A 150 12.82 5.47 -38.50
C THR A 150 12.47 4.03 -38.11
N SER A 151 13.35 3.06 -38.38
CA SER A 151 13.17 1.64 -38.05
C SER A 151 13.92 1.23 -36.77
N GLU A 152 13.25 0.46 -35.91
CA GLU A 152 13.81 -0.11 -34.67
C GLU A 152 15.01 -1.05 -34.93
N VAL A 153 14.92 -1.87 -35.98
CA VAL A 153 15.99 -2.81 -36.35
C VAL A 153 17.23 -2.03 -36.79
N ASN A 154 17.05 -0.99 -37.62
CA ASN A 154 18.15 -0.12 -38.03
C ASN A 154 18.75 0.63 -36.84
N CYS A 155 17.93 1.15 -35.92
CA CYS A 155 18.42 1.80 -34.69
C CYS A 155 19.32 0.86 -33.88
N THR A 156 18.91 -0.41 -33.71
CA THR A 156 19.72 -1.42 -33.03
C THR A 156 21.07 -1.66 -33.73
N LEU A 157 21.08 -1.67 -35.07
CA LEU A 157 22.32 -1.83 -35.85
C LEU A 157 23.21 -0.57 -35.80
N MET A 158 22.61 0.61 -35.75
CA MET A 158 23.32 1.88 -35.53
C MET A 158 23.94 1.93 -34.13
N MET A 159 23.23 1.48 -33.09
CA MET A 159 23.75 1.38 -31.73
C MET A 159 24.98 0.45 -31.67
N LYS A 160 24.91 -0.72 -32.32
CA LYS A 160 26.08 -1.63 -32.45
C LYS A 160 27.27 -0.99 -33.17
N ALA A 161 27.05 0.05 -33.97
CA ALA A 161 28.10 0.81 -34.66
C ALA A 161 28.58 2.05 -33.88
N GLN A 162 28.18 2.21 -32.61
CA GLN A 162 28.49 3.38 -31.78
C GLN A 162 27.96 4.70 -32.38
N ALA A 163 26.78 4.65 -33.03
CA ALA A 163 26.20 5.82 -33.69
C ALA A 163 25.91 6.97 -32.73
N ALA A 164 25.44 6.69 -31.52
CA ALA A 164 25.04 7.73 -30.59
C ALA A 164 26.24 8.60 -30.18
N SER A 165 27.35 7.98 -29.75
CA SER A 165 28.56 8.72 -29.40
C SER A 165 29.21 9.39 -30.61
N GLY A 166 29.30 8.68 -31.75
CA GLY A 166 29.92 9.19 -32.97
C GLY A 166 29.17 10.39 -33.56
N ILE A 167 27.84 10.40 -33.53
CA ILE A 167 27.04 11.54 -34.00
C ILE A 167 27.10 12.68 -32.98
N CYS A 168 27.02 12.37 -31.68
CA CYS A 168 26.98 13.36 -30.62
C CYS A 168 28.28 14.18 -30.52
N ALA A 169 29.44 13.52 -30.61
CA ALA A 169 30.76 14.18 -30.58
C ALA A 169 30.90 15.29 -31.64
N HIS A 170 30.23 15.14 -32.78
CA HIS A 170 30.27 16.08 -33.89
C HIS A 170 29.07 17.05 -33.97
N LEU A 171 28.19 17.09 -32.95
CA LEU A 171 27.02 17.98 -32.95
C LEU A 171 27.38 19.46 -33.09
N ASN A 172 28.56 19.86 -32.61
CA ASN A 172 29.04 21.25 -32.61
C ASN A 172 29.99 21.57 -33.79
N ASP A 173 30.11 20.67 -34.77
CA ASP A 173 30.88 20.92 -35.99
C ASP A 173 30.33 22.17 -36.73
N PRO A 174 31.19 23.00 -37.35
CA PRO A 174 30.75 24.24 -37.99
C PRO A 174 29.89 23.97 -39.24
N ASP A 175 28.61 24.35 -39.17
CA ASP A 175 27.67 24.30 -40.29
C ASP A 175 26.80 25.57 -40.33
N PRO A 176 27.05 26.50 -41.28
CA PRO A 176 26.24 27.70 -41.45
C PRO A 176 24.77 27.43 -41.81
N SER A 177 24.45 26.24 -42.31
CA SER A 177 23.09 25.87 -42.71
C SER A 177 22.22 25.36 -41.55
N GLY A 178 22.84 24.96 -40.44
CA GLY A 178 22.16 24.34 -39.29
C GLY A 178 21.62 22.92 -39.52
N GLN A 179 21.79 22.35 -40.72
CA GLN A 179 21.26 21.03 -41.06
C GLN A 179 21.97 19.90 -40.32
N LEU A 180 23.25 20.08 -40.01
CA LEU A 180 24.04 19.09 -39.28
C LEU A 180 23.44 18.86 -37.90
N LEU A 181 23.31 19.94 -37.13
CA LEU A 181 22.78 19.89 -35.77
C LEU A 181 21.37 19.29 -35.76
N PHE A 182 20.49 19.76 -36.65
CA PHE A 182 19.13 19.24 -36.73
C PHE A 182 19.05 17.75 -36.99
N ARG A 183 19.69 17.26 -38.07
CA ARG A 183 19.62 15.85 -38.46
C ARG A 183 20.24 14.97 -37.39
N SER A 184 21.37 15.40 -36.81
CA SER A 184 22.02 14.71 -35.71
C SER A 184 21.11 14.61 -34.48
N SER A 185 20.45 15.69 -34.08
CA SER A 185 19.50 15.68 -32.95
C SER A 185 18.30 14.78 -33.21
N GLU A 186 17.73 14.78 -34.42
CA GLU A 186 16.60 13.90 -34.76
C GLU A 186 17.00 12.43 -34.80
N ILE A 187 18.20 12.10 -35.30
CA ILE A 187 18.74 10.73 -35.23
C ILE A 187 18.92 10.31 -33.78
N LEU A 188 19.53 11.14 -32.93
CA LEU A 188 19.72 10.84 -31.51
C LEU A 188 18.38 10.64 -30.80
N TRP A 189 17.36 11.44 -31.13
CA TRP A 189 16.00 11.28 -30.62
C TRP A 189 15.39 9.93 -31.05
N ASN A 190 15.48 9.58 -32.33
CA ASN A 190 14.99 8.29 -32.85
C ASN A 190 15.70 7.11 -32.19
N LEU A 191 17.02 7.19 -31.99
CA LEU A 191 17.77 6.15 -31.27
C LEU A 191 17.27 6.04 -29.83
N LEU A 192 16.99 7.16 -29.16
CA LEU A 192 16.48 7.16 -27.78
C LEU A 192 15.08 6.55 -27.66
N GLU A 193 14.21 6.75 -28.64
CA GLU A 193 12.86 6.18 -28.64
C GLU A 193 12.82 4.70 -29.04
N LYS A 194 13.70 4.25 -29.94
CA LYS A 194 13.60 2.96 -30.65
C LYS A 194 14.77 2.00 -30.37
N SER A 195 15.58 2.26 -29.35
CA SER A 195 16.64 1.34 -28.92
C SER A 195 16.67 1.19 -27.39
N SER A 196 17.59 0.35 -26.88
CA SER A 196 17.75 0.21 -25.42
C SER A 196 18.22 1.52 -24.81
N LYS A 197 17.45 2.01 -23.83
CA LYS A 197 17.76 3.22 -23.08
C LYS A 197 19.11 3.10 -22.36
N GLU A 198 19.41 1.91 -21.82
CA GLU A 198 20.65 1.63 -21.12
C GLU A 198 21.86 1.74 -22.06
N GLU A 199 21.77 1.17 -23.27
CA GLU A 199 22.85 1.19 -24.25
C GLU A 199 23.14 2.61 -24.77
N ILE A 200 22.10 3.40 -25.09
CA ILE A 200 22.30 4.78 -25.57
C ILE A 200 22.86 5.68 -24.48
N ILE A 201 22.37 5.56 -23.24
CA ILE A 201 22.90 6.30 -22.11
C ILE A 201 24.37 5.96 -21.92
N GLN A 202 24.76 4.68 -22.00
CA GLN A 202 26.16 4.27 -21.89
C GLN A 202 27.05 4.88 -22.97
N GLN A 203 26.60 4.92 -24.23
CA GLN A 203 27.37 5.53 -25.32
C GLN A 203 27.51 7.05 -25.16
N LEU A 204 26.45 7.74 -24.71
CA LEU A 204 26.45 9.19 -24.56
C LEU A 204 27.10 9.68 -23.26
N SER A 205 27.28 8.81 -22.25
CA SER A 205 27.89 9.12 -20.94
C SER A 205 29.40 9.22 -21.01
N ASN A 206 29.93 10.05 -21.92
CA ASN A 206 31.36 10.33 -22.03
C ASN A 206 31.62 11.84 -22.15
N LEU A 207 32.86 12.25 -21.87
CA LEU A 207 33.24 13.66 -21.77
C LEU A 207 33.06 14.41 -23.09
N GLU A 208 33.42 13.80 -24.22
CA GLU A 208 33.36 14.41 -25.55
C GLU A 208 31.92 14.73 -25.95
N CYS A 209 31.01 13.77 -25.78
CA CYS A 209 29.60 13.92 -26.07
C CYS A 209 28.93 15.00 -25.20
N LEU A 210 29.21 15.00 -23.89
CA LEU A 210 28.64 15.99 -22.98
C LEU A 210 29.19 17.41 -23.24
N LEU A 211 30.46 17.54 -23.62
CA LEU A 211 31.02 18.83 -24.05
C LEU A 211 30.34 19.33 -25.33
N ALA A 212 30.10 18.46 -26.31
CA ALA A 212 29.40 18.83 -27.53
C ALA A 212 27.95 19.29 -27.23
N LEU A 213 27.20 18.53 -26.42
CA LEU A 213 25.85 18.88 -25.99
C LEU A 213 25.81 20.20 -25.22
N LYS A 214 26.76 20.41 -24.32
CA LYS A 214 26.89 21.65 -23.54
C LYS A 214 27.07 22.86 -24.44
N GLU A 215 28.05 22.82 -25.36
CA GLU A 215 28.34 23.98 -26.22
C GLU A 215 27.19 24.25 -27.20
N VAL A 216 26.55 23.21 -27.73
CA VAL A 216 25.34 23.33 -28.56
C VAL A 216 24.20 23.96 -27.77
N PHE A 217 23.89 23.43 -26.59
CA PHE A 217 22.84 23.96 -25.74
C PHE A 217 23.08 25.42 -25.40
N LYS A 218 24.31 25.76 -24.99
CA LYS A 218 24.73 27.13 -24.69
C LYS A 218 24.60 28.05 -25.91
N ASN A 219 25.02 27.62 -27.08
CA ASN A 219 24.89 28.41 -28.32
C ASN A 219 23.42 28.65 -28.68
N LEU A 220 22.58 27.62 -28.64
CA LEU A 220 21.15 27.74 -28.90
C LEU A 220 20.44 28.60 -27.86
N PHE A 221 20.82 28.50 -26.58
CA PHE A 221 20.25 29.32 -25.51
C PHE A 221 20.60 30.80 -25.68
N MET A 222 21.85 31.10 -26.05
CA MET A 222 22.37 32.47 -26.15
C MET A 222 22.01 33.19 -27.46
N ARG A 223 21.94 32.44 -28.56
CA ARG A 223 21.87 33.00 -29.92
C ARG A 223 20.71 32.45 -30.76
N GLY A 224 20.01 31.43 -30.27
CA GLY A 224 18.87 30.82 -30.94
C GLY A 224 17.60 31.63 -30.69
N PHE A 225 17.13 32.36 -31.71
CA PHE A 225 15.95 33.22 -31.61
C PHE A 225 14.78 32.74 -32.48
N SER A 226 15.01 31.80 -33.40
CA SER A 226 13.91 31.23 -34.18
C SER A 226 13.09 30.26 -33.33
N HIS A 227 11.82 30.03 -33.70
CA HIS A 227 10.99 29.01 -33.06
C HIS A 227 11.70 27.64 -33.05
N TYR A 228 12.33 27.31 -34.16
CA TYR A 228 13.03 26.07 -34.37
C TYR A 228 14.26 25.92 -33.47
N ASP A 229 15.08 26.98 -33.32
CA ASP A 229 16.24 26.94 -32.42
C ASP A 229 15.81 26.71 -30.97
N ARG A 230 14.68 27.32 -30.55
CA ARG A 230 14.13 27.13 -29.20
C ARG A 230 13.63 25.70 -28.98
N GLN A 231 12.98 25.09 -29.98
CA GLN A 231 12.55 23.69 -29.92
C GLN A 231 13.77 22.77 -29.80
N LEU A 232 14.75 22.94 -30.69
CA LEU A 232 15.98 22.15 -30.70
C LEU A 232 16.76 22.27 -29.38
N ARG A 233 16.83 23.47 -28.81
CA ARG A 233 17.41 23.70 -27.47
C ARG A 233 16.73 22.84 -26.41
N ASN A 234 15.40 22.78 -26.43
CA ASN A 234 14.64 21.98 -25.48
C ASN A 234 14.88 20.48 -25.70
N ASP A 235 14.92 20.02 -26.95
CA ASP A 235 15.22 18.63 -27.30
C ASP A 235 16.61 18.20 -26.79
N ILE A 236 17.62 19.06 -26.96
CA ILE A 236 18.97 18.84 -26.42
C ILE A 236 18.96 18.74 -24.89
N LEU A 237 18.17 19.57 -24.20
CA LEU A 237 18.05 19.50 -22.75
C LEU A 237 17.34 18.22 -22.29
N VAL A 238 16.34 17.73 -23.03
CA VAL A 238 15.69 16.44 -22.75
C VAL A 238 16.69 15.30 -22.89
N ILE A 239 17.44 15.25 -23.99
CA ILE A 239 18.51 14.24 -24.20
C ILE A 239 19.52 14.31 -23.05
N THR A 240 19.98 15.51 -22.70
CA THR A 240 20.90 15.73 -21.58
C THR A 240 20.33 15.24 -20.25
N THR A 241 19.05 15.51 -19.98
CA THR A 241 18.37 15.08 -18.75
C THR A 241 18.33 13.57 -18.63
N ILE A 242 18.16 12.85 -19.75
CA ILE A 242 18.15 11.39 -19.78
C ILE A 242 19.55 10.83 -19.53
N ILE A 243 20.59 11.41 -20.13
CA ILE A 243 21.98 11.02 -19.89
C ILE A 243 22.36 11.25 -18.42
N ALA A 244 21.97 12.39 -17.84
CA ALA A 244 22.28 12.75 -16.46
C ALA A 244 21.64 11.83 -15.41
N GLN A 245 20.69 10.96 -15.78
CA GLN A 245 20.17 9.93 -14.87
C GLN A 245 21.21 8.85 -14.54
N ASN A 246 22.25 8.70 -15.38
CA ASN A 246 23.38 7.83 -15.10
C ASN A 246 24.39 8.53 -14.19
N PRO A 247 24.65 8.02 -12.97
CA PRO A 247 25.66 8.59 -12.07
C PRO A 247 27.08 8.59 -12.67
N GLY A 248 27.36 7.74 -13.66
CA GLY A 248 28.65 7.70 -14.35
C GLY A 248 28.84 8.76 -15.45
N ALA A 249 27.83 9.58 -15.74
CA ALA A 249 27.93 10.63 -16.75
C ALA A 249 28.74 11.84 -16.20
N PRO A 250 29.83 12.28 -16.86
CA PRO A 250 30.71 13.33 -16.34
C PRO A 250 30.13 14.76 -16.49
N MET A 251 28.95 14.99 -15.90
CA MET A 251 28.18 16.23 -15.98
C MET A 251 28.83 17.41 -15.23
N ILE A 252 29.61 17.11 -14.18
CA ILE A 252 30.31 18.13 -13.39
C ILE A 252 31.64 18.48 -14.06
N GLU A 253 32.39 17.47 -14.50
CA GLU A 253 33.72 17.58 -15.09
C GLU A 253 33.69 18.37 -16.41
N CYS A 254 32.66 18.19 -17.24
CA CYS A 254 32.47 19.00 -18.44
C CYS A 254 31.98 20.44 -18.13
N GLY A 255 31.62 20.73 -16.87
CA GLY A 255 31.10 22.02 -16.41
C GLY A 255 29.65 22.31 -16.83
N PHE A 256 28.94 21.34 -17.42
CA PHE A 256 27.57 21.54 -17.89
C PHE A 256 26.60 21.74 -16.72
N THR A 257 26.79 21.02 -15.61
CA THR A 257 26.01 21.18 -14.37
C THR A 257 25.97 22.64 -13.90
N ARG A 258 27.13 23.31 -13.89
CA ARG A 258 27.24 24.72 -13.47
C ARG A 258 26.48 25.66 -14.40
N ASP A 259 26.57 25.43 -15.71
CA ASP A 259 25.85 26.23 -16.70
C ASP A 259 24.33 26.02 -16.60
N LEU A 260 23.88 24.78 -16.42
CA LEU A 260 22.45 24.45 -16.25
C LEU A 260 21.87 25.08 -14.98
N ILE A 261 22.57 25.03 -13.86
CA ILE A 261 22.15 25.68 -12.61
C ILE A 261 22.05 27.20 -12.82
N LEU A 262 23.05 27.81 -13.47
CA LEU A 262 23.02 29.24 -13.79
C LEU A 262 21.81 29.59 -14.67
N PHE A 263 21.54 28.83 -15.73
CA PHE A 263 20.39 29.06 -16.61
C PHE A 263 19.05 28.79 -15.93
N ALA A 264 19.02 27.93 -14.92
CA ALA A 264 17.82 27.68 -14.14
C ALA A 264 17.49 28.82 -13.15
N THR A 265 18.47 29.61 -12.70
CA THR A 265 18.27 30.61 -11.63
C THR A 265 18.50 32.08 -12.03
N PHE A 266 19.08 32.38 -13.21
CA PHE A 266 19.51 33.74 -13.56
C PHE A 266 18.40 34.80 -13.62
N ASN A 267 17.15 34.40 -13.87
CA ASN A 267 16.03 35.33 -13.91
C ASN A 267 15.62 35.80 -12.50
N GLU A 268 15.75 34.91 -11.53
CA GLU A 268 15.34 35.12 -10.15
C GLU A 268 16.48 35.70 -9.31
N VAL A 269 17.71 35.27 -9.60
CA VAL A 269 18.92 35.60 -8.86
C VAL A 269 19.83 36.43 -9.75
N LYS A 270 20.10 37.67 -9.32
CA LYS A 270 21.05 38.55 -10.02
C LYS A 270 22.43 37.89 -10.08
N SER A 271 22.88 37.62 -11.30
CA SER A 271 24.19 37.06 -11.58
C SER A 271 25.09 38.10 -12.25
N GLN A 272 26.37 38.13 -11.86
CA GLN A 272 27.39 38.92 -12.56
C GLN A 272 28.01 38.14 -13.73
N ASN A 273 27.60 36.89 -13.96
CA ASN A 273 28.17 36.06 -15.00
C ASN A 273 27.87 36.67 -16.39
N PRO A 274 28.90 36.93 -17.22
CA PRO A 274 28.73 37.48 -18.56
C PRO A 274 27.78 36.66 -19.45
N LEU A 275 27.68 35.35 -19.24
CA LEU A 275 26.81 34.48 -20.00
C LEU A 275 25.35 34.89 -19.92
N VAL A 276 24.86 35.34 -18.76
CA VAL A 276 23.44 35.69 -18.58
C VAL A 276 23.19 37.19 -18.59
N LYS A 277 24.23 37.99 -18.83
CA LYS A 277 24.13 39.46 -18.81
C LYS A 277 23.31 39.94 -20.01
N GLY A 278 22.10 40.42 -19.73
CA GLY A 278 21.18 40.93 -20.75
C GLY A 278 20.29 39.86 -21.41
N LEU A 279 20.39 38.59 -20.96
CA LEU A 279 19.42 37.56 -21.36
C LEU A 279 18.09 37.77 -20.64
N LYS A 280 17.01 37.46 -21.34
CA LYS A 280 15.66 37.33 -20.79
C LYS A 280 14.96 36.20 -21.51
N PHE A 281 14.10 35.46 -20.80
CA PHE A 281 13.14 34.61 -21.48
C PHE A 281 12.13 35.47 -22.21
N SER A 282 11.69 34.98 -23.37
CA SER A 282 10.53 35.51 -24.07
C SER A 282 9.26 34.82 -23.55
N ASN A 283 8.09 35.43 -23.79
CA ASN A 283 6.79 34.80 -23.52
C ASN A 283 6.41 33.70 -24.55
N SER A 284 7.39 33.05 -25.18
CA SER A 284 7.12 31.95 -26.11
C SER A 284 6.83 30.66 -25.33
N TYR A 285 6.07 29.76 -25.96
CA TYR A 285 5.76 28.47 -25.36
C TYR A 285 7.04 27.63 -25.13
N GLU A 286 8.02 27.72 -26.03
CA GLU A 286 9.27 26.97 -25.93
C GLU A 286 10.15 27.45 -24.76
N ASP A 287 10.15 28.75 -24.44
CA ASP A 287 10.86 29.28 -23.26
C ASP A 287 10.15 28.89 -21.95
N PHE A 288 8.83 28.79 -21.98
CA PHE A 288 8.05 28.26 -20.86
C PHE A 288 8.40 26.78 -20.60
N GLU A 289 8.40 25.95 -21.65
CA GLU A 289 8.83 24.55 -21.56
C GLU A 289 10.27 24.41 -21.10
N LEU A 290 11.17 25.24 -21.60
CA LEU A 290 12.57 25.26 -21.16
C LEU A 290 12.68 25.46 -19.65
N LYS A 291 11.94 26.42 -19.09
CA LYS A 291 12.00 26.70 -17.65
C LYS A 291 11.56 25.49 -16.83
N LYS A 292 10.54 24.75 -17.27
CA LYS A 292 10.11 23.49 -16.66
C LYS A 292 11.19 22.41 -16.75
N LEU A 293 11.82 22.26 -17.92
CA LEU A 293 12.91 21.31 -18.13
C LEU A 293 14.13 21.63 -17.26
N LEU A 294 14.46 22.91 -17.08
CA LEU A 294 15.54 23.36 -16.19
C LEU A 294 15.27 23.03 -14.72
N PHE A 295 14.02 23.13 -14.26
CA PHE A 295 13.64 22.68 -12.92
C PHE A 295 13.70 21.16 -12.78
N ASN A 296 13.33 20.42 -13.82
CA ASN A 296 13.40 18.96 -13.82
C ASN A 296 14.84 18.44 -13.76
N ILE A 297 15.74 19.00 -14.56
CA ILE A 297 17.15 18.55 -14.55
C ILE A 297 17.84 18.83 -13.21
N ILE A 298 17.47 19.90 -12.49
CA ILE A 298 17.96 20.13 -11.11
C ILE A 298 17.63 18.95 -10.19
N VAL A 299 16.43 18.37 -10.29
CA VAL A 299 16.01 17.19 -9.48
C VAL A 299 16.86 15.96 -9.81
N ILE A 300 17.33 15.83 -11.04
CA ILE A 300 18.24 14.75 -11.43
C ILE A 300 19.63 15.00 -10.87
N LEU A 301 20.15 16.22 -11.06
CA LEU A 301 21.51 16.61 -10.68
C LEU A 301 21.71 16.62 -9.15
N CYS A 302 20.67 16.95 -8.36
CA CYS A 302 20.80 17.00 -6.89
C CYS A 302 20.98 15.62 -6.25
N LYS A 303 20.77 14.52 -6.99
CA LYS A 303 21.03 13.16 -6.49
C LYS A 303 22.53 12.86 -6.34
N ASP A 304 23.38 13.64 -7.00
CA ASP A 304 24.82 13.50 -6.92
C ASP A 304 25.41 14.49 -5.90
N LEU A 305 26.00 13.98 -4.82
CA LEU A 305 26.47 14.77 -3.68
C LEU A 305 27.47 15.89 -4.03
N PRO A 306 28.43 15.71 -4.96
CA PRO A 306 29.32 16.79 -5.39
C PRO A 306 28.60 18.00 -6.02
N THR A 307 27.36 17.81 -6.50
CA THR A 307 26.55 18.91 -7.07
C THR A 307 26.03 19.87 -5.99
N ILE A 308 25.96 19.46 -4.71
CA ILE A 308 25.38 20.29 -3.63
C ILE A 308 26.04 21.67 -3.54
N GLN A 309 27.36 21.76 -3.60
CA GLN A 309 28.06 23.05 -3.55
C GLN A 309 27.67 23.95 -4.73
N LEU A 310 27.49 23.38 -5.92
CA LEU A 310 27.06 24.13 -7.10
C LEU A 310 25.63 24.67 -6.96
N LEU A 311 24.74 23.92 -6.29
CA LEU A 311 23.37 24.35 -6.00
C LEU A 311 23.34 25.49 -4.98
N ILE A 312 24.19 25.43 -3.95
CA ILE A 312 24.40 26.50 -2.96
C ILE A 312 24.90 27.78 -3.66
N ASP A 313 25.98 27.67 -4.42
CA ASP A 313 26.57 28.80 -5.16
C ASP A 313 25.58 29.41 -6.16
N GLY A 314 24.77 28.57 -6.81
CA GLY A 314 23.70 28.94 -7.72
C GLY A 314 22.47 29.55 -7.06
N LYS A 315 22.39 29.55 -5.72
CA LYS A 315 21.26 30.03 -4.90
C LYS A 315 19.93 29.43 -5.33
N VAL A 316 19.91 28.13 -5.60
CA VAL A 316 18.75 27.42 -6.17
C VAL A 316 17.53 27.52 -5.27
N ILE A 317 17.69 27.36 -3.95
CA ILE A 317 16.59 27.48 -2.99
C ILE A 317 15.92 28.86 -3.06
N LEU A 318 16.74 29.93 -3.07
CA LEU A 318 16.24 31.30 -3.17
C LEU A 318 15.47 31.52 -4.48
N ALA A 319 16.00 31.00 -5.60
CA ALA A 319 15.37 31.11 -6.91
C ALA A 319 14.00 30.43 -6.94
N LEU A 320 13.91 29.19 -6.44
CA LEU A 320 12.66 28.43 -6.42
C LEU A 320 11.59 29.09 -5.52
N PHE A 321 11.99 29.62 -4.36
CA PHE A 321 11.08 30.37 -3.48
C PHE A 321 10.56 31.70 -4.05
N THR A 322 11.02 32.15 -5.23
CA THR A 322 10.37 33.26 -5.93
C THR A 322 9.03 32.88 -6.56
N TYR A 323 8.80 31.58 -6.78
CA TYR A 323 7.56 31.03 -7.32
C TYR A 323 6.60 30.58 -6.22
N VAL A 324 7.10 30.09 -5.09
CA VAL A 324 6.28 29.59 -3.96
C VAL A 324 5.80 30.77 -3.10
N LYS A 325 4.79 31.49 -3.61
CA LYS A 325 4.09 32.59 -2.93
C LYS A 325 2.75 32.86 -3.61
N LYS A 326 1.87 33.62 -2.96
CA LYS A 326 0.63 34.09 -3.59
C LYS A 326 0.94 34.84 -4.90
N PRO A 327 0.25 34.56 -6.02
CA PRO A 327 0.41 35.32 -7.25
C PRO A 327 0.05 36.80 -7.03
N GLU A 328 1.04 37.69 -7.10
CA GLU A 328 0.81 39.12 -7.03
C GLU A 328 0.42 39.67 -8.40
N LYS A 329 -0.62 40.51 -8.47
CA LYS A 329 -0.95 41.26 -9.68
C LYS A 329 0.19 42.27 -9.94
N HIS A 330 1.11 41.89 -10.82
CA HIS A 330 2.23 42.65 -11.38
C HIS A 330 3.49 42.76 -10.51
N LYS A 331 4.55 42.11 -11.00
CA LYS A 331 5.88 42.72 -11.25
C LYS A 331 6.69 41.85 -12.23
N ILE A 332 6.82 42.36 -13.47
CA ILE A 332 7.92 42.12 -14.43
C ILE A 332 8.03 40.74 -15.10
N ILE A 333 7.37 39.68 -14.63
CA ILE A 333 7.46 38.35 -15.24
C ILE A 333 6.46 38.23 -16.40
N GLU A 334 6.96 37.85 -17.58
CA GLU A 334 6.21 37.81 -18.85
C GLU A 334 5.19 36.65 -18.97
N TRP A 335 5.15 35.73 -18.00
CA TRP A 335 4.25 34.57 -18.02
C TRP A 335 2.79 34.94 -17.74
N SER A 336 1.86 34.27 -18.44
CA SER A 336 0.44 34.32 -18.07
C SER A 336 0.19 33.74 -16.67
N ALA A 337 -0.94 34.09 -16.04
CA ALA A 337 -1.28 33.58 -14.71
C ALA A 337 -1.30 32.04 -14.64
N ALA A 338 -1.86 31.38 -15.67
CA ALA A 338 -1.89 29.92 -15.75
C ALA A 338 -0.49 29.30 -15.90
N GLN A 339 0.39 29.90 -16.72
CA GLN A 339 1.79 29.46 -16.85
C GLN A 339 2.56 29.67 -15.55
N TYR A 340 2.35 30.80 -14.87
CA TYR A 340 2.98 31.04 -13.58
C TYR A 340 2.57 29.98 -12.57
N GLU A 341 1.27 29.69 -12.41
CA GLU A 341 0.76 28.64 -11.51
C GLU A 341 1.31 27.24 -11.83
N GLU A 342 1.58 26.93 -13.10
CA GLU A 342 2.26 25.69 -13.49
C GLU A 342 3.75 25.70 -13.11
N LEU A 343 4.45 26.82 -13.30
CA LEU A 343 5.82 26.98 -12.81
C LEU A 343 5.91 26.92 -11.29
N GLN A 344 4.88 27.39 -10.57
CA GLN A 344 4.80 27.23 -9.12
C GLN A 344 4.85 25.76 -8.74
N LEU A 345 4.05 24.91 -9.41
CA LEU A 345 4.04 23.46 -9.19
C LEU A 345 5.40 22.82 -9.45
N HIS A 346 6.05 23.17 -10.57
CA HIS A 346 7.40 22.67 -10.85
C HIS A 346 8.42 23.15 -9.79
N ALA A 347 8.37 24.41 -9.39
CA ALA A 347 9.30 24.96 -8.42
C ALA A 347 9.18 24.29 -7.05
N ILE A 348 7.94 24.07 -6.56
CA ILE A 348 7.71 23.41 -5.27
C ILE A 348 8.02 21.90 -5.33
N ALA A 349 7.78 21.25 -6.47
CA ALA A 349 8.19 19.88 -6.71
C ALA A 349 9.71 19.74 -6.66
N THR A 350 10.44 20.66 -7.32
CA THR A 350 11.92 20.70 -7.26
C THR A 350 12.41 21.00 -5.84
N LEU A 351 11.79 21.94 -5.12
CA LEU A 351 12.12 22.20 -3.72
C LEU A 351 11.97 20.95 -2.85
N SER A 352 10.94 20.13 -3.07
CA SER A 352 10.74 18.88 -2.31
C SER A 352 11.91 17.90 -2.42
N SER A 353 12.70 17.97 -3.49
CA SER A 353 13.90 17.15 -3.69
C SER A 353 15.19 17.84 -3.23
N VAL A 354 15.28 19.15 -3.39
CA VAL A 354 16.52 19.92 -3.19
C VAL A 354 16.62 20.48 -1.78
N ALA A 355 15.53 20.94 -1.17
CA ALA A 355 15.53 21.55 0.16
C ALA A 355 16.03 20.61 1.26
N PRO A 356 15.70 19.29 1.28
CA PRO A 356 16.22 18.40 2.31
C PRO A 356 17.74 18.22 2.27
N LEU A 357 18.37 18.51 1.13
CA LEU A 357 19.81 18.45 0.93
C LEU A 357 20.51 19.79 1.21
N LEU A 358 19.76 20.89 1.32
CA LEU A 358 20.23 22.26 1.52
C LEU A 358 19.43 22.93 2.66
N THR A 359 19.46 22.33 3.84
CA THR A 359 18.66 22.75 5.01
C THR A 359 19.03 24.15 5.49
N GLU A 360 20.32 24.50 5.53
CA GLU A 360 20.81 25.82 5.90
C GLU A 360 20.23 26.91 4.98
N GLU A 361 20.31 26.69 3.66
CA GLU A 361 19.83 27.65 2.65
C GLU A 361 18.31 27.79 2.68
N TYR A 362 17.61 26.69 2.96
CA TYR A 362 16.17 26.68 3.20
C TYR A 362 15.79 27.53 4.41
N MET A 363 16.49 27.38 5.54
CA MET A 363 16.22 28.15 6.76
C MET A 363 16.59 29.63 6.60
N LEU A 364 17.70 29.95 5.93
CA LEU A 364 18.07 31.34 5.59
C LEU A 364 17.01 32.03 4.72
N CYS A 365 16.32 31.26 3.87
CA CYS A 365 15.22 31.78 3.05
C CYS A 365 13.88 31.87 3.80
N GLN A 366 13.82 31.53 5.10
CA GLN A 366 12.59 31.39 5.88
C GLN A 366 11.62 30.37 5.25
N GLY A 367 12.15 29.23 4.81
CA GLY A 367 11.42 28.23 4.03
C GLY A 367 10.10 27.82 4.67
N ASN A 368 10.11 27.47 5.96
CA ASN A 368 8.90 27.09 6.70
C ASN A 368 7.80 28.16 6.60
N ALA A 369 8.13 29.42 6.91
CA ALA A 369 7.18 30.52 6.85
C ALA A 369 6.58 30.70 5.44
N ARG A 370 7.40 30.58 4.39
CA ARG A 370 6.94 30.71 3.00
C ARG A 370 6.02 29.57 2.59
N VAL A 371 6.33 28.34 2.97
CA VAL A 371 5.51 27.17 2.65
C VAL A 371 4.16 27.23 3.39
N LEU A 372 4.16 27.61 4.67
CA LEU A 372 2.93 27.77 5.45
C LEU A 372 2.04 28.90 4.91
N ALA A 373 2.63 30.04 4.52
CA ALA A 373 1.89 31.13 3.87
C ALA A 373 1.35 30.72 2.48
N PHE A 374 2.08 29.87 1.76
CA PHE A 374 1.61 29.34 0.48
C PHE A 374 0.46 28.33 0.66
N LEU A 375 0.48 27.51 1.72
CA LEU A 375 -0.63 26.66 2.13
C LEU A 375 -1.87 27.49 2.49
N GLU A 376 -1.72 28.57 3.24
CA GLU A 376 -2.82 29.50 3.56
C GLU A 376 -3.47 30.07 2.29
N TRP A 377 -2.65 30.43 1.29
CA TRP A 377 -3.18 30.85 -0.02
C TRP A 377 -3.93 29.71 -0.74
N CYS A 378 -3.52 28.45 -0.58
CA CYS A 378 -4.21 27.31 -1.17
C CYS A 378 -5.63 27.12 -0.59
N GLU A 379 -5.86 27.51 0.67
CA GLU A 379 -7.18 27.45 1.32
C GLU A 379 -8.06 28.66 1.00
N SER A 380 -7.47 29.78 0.57
CA SER A 380 -8.21 31.00 0.26
C SER A 380 -9.12 30.88 -0.98
N GLU A 381 -10.18 31.70 -1.02
CA GLU A 381 -11.06 31.86 -2.19
C GLU A 381 -10.43 32.70 -3.33
N ASP A 382 -9.13 33.03 -3.26
CA ASP A 382 -8.45 33.79 -4.30
C ASP A 382 -8.57 33.10 -5.68
N PRO A 383 -8.65 33.86 -6.79
CA PRO A 383 -8.82 33.29 -8.12
C PRO A 383 -7.67 32.38 -8.53
N PHE A 384 -8.03 31.30 -9.22
CA PHE A 384 -7.13 30.27 -9.74
C PHE A 384 -7.37 30.09 -11.24
N PHE A 385 -6.30 30.05 -12.03
CA PHE A 385 -6.39 30.14 -13.50
C PHE A 385 -5.91 28.87 -14.23
N SER A 386 -5.26 27.94 -13.54
CA SER A 386 -4.74 26.71 -14.13
C SER A 386 -5.84 25.69 -14.43
N HIS A 387 -5.64 24.96 -15.52
CA HIS A 387 -6.60 24.00 -16.05
C HIS A 387 -6.34 22.55 -15.57
N GLY A 388 -5.29 22.32 -14.77
CA GLY A 388 -4.96 21.01 -14.19
C GLY A 388 -4.48 19.95 -15.20
N ASN A 389 -4.15 20.36 -16.43
CA ASN A 389 -3.69 19.45 -17.50
C ASN A 389 -2.18 19.17 -17.48
N SER A 390 -1.43 19.88 -16.64
CA SER A 390 0.02 19.67 -16.50
C SER A 390 0.30 18.44 -15.66
N PHE A 391 1.47 17.83 -15.85
CA PHE A 391 1.89 16.62 -15.12
C PHE A 391 1.74 16.78 -13.60
N HIS A 392 2.26 17.87 -13.04
CA HIS A 392 2.12 18.21 -11.62
C HIS A 392 0.73 18.77 -11.23
N GLY A 393 -0.08 19.20 -12.20
CA GLY A 393 -1.43 19.73 -12.01
C GLY A 393 -2.53 18.68 -11.90
N THR A 394 -2.21 17.41 -12.14
CA THR A 394 -3.17 16.29 -12.08
C THR A 394 -3.93 16.26 -10.77
N GLY A 395 -5.27 16.27 -10.85
CA GLY A 395 -6.20 16.29 -9.70
C GLY A 395 -6.59 17.69 -9.22
N GLY A 396 -5.96 18.76 -9.74
CA GLY A 396 -6.20 20.15 -9.33
C GLY A 396 -6.95 21.00 -10.36
N ARG A 397 -7.90 20.43 -11.11
CA ARG A 397 -8.57 21.17 -12.20
C ARG A 397 -9.57 22.18 -11.61
N GLY A 398 -9.24 23.46 -11.68
CA GLY A 398 -10.09 24.55 -11.18
C GLY A 398 -10.02 24.76 -9.67
N ASN A 399 -9.07 24.12 -8.99
CA ASN A 399 -8.83 24.24 -7.55
C ASN A 399 -7.32 24.25 -7.24
N LYS A 400 -6.93 24.56 -6.00
CA LYS A 400 -5.53 24.66 -5.58
C LYS A 400 -4.97 23.37 -4.94
N PHE A 401 -5.66 22.23 -5.07
CA PHE A 401 -5.24 20.96 -4.44
C PHE A 401 -3.89 20.46 -4.94
N ALA A 402 -3.55 20.70 -6.21
CA ALA A 402 -2.23 20.36 -6.71
C ALA A 402 -1.12 21.12 -5.97
N GLN A 403 -1.29 22.43 -5.75
CA GLN A 403 -0.35 23.27 -5.01
C GLN A 403 -0.28 22.87 -3.54
N MET A 404 -1.43 22.58 -2.92
CA MET A 404 -1.51 22.08 -1.56
C MET A 404 -0.75 20.75 -1.39
N ARG A 405 -1.01 19.78 -2.28
CA ARG A 405 -0.30 18.49 -2.30
C ARG A 405 1.21 18.66 -2.33
N TYR A 406 1.74 19.48 -3.24
CA TYR A 406 3.18 19.65 -3.32
C TYR A 406 3.77 20.45 -2.15
N SER A 407 2.99 21.33 -1.54
CA SER A 407 3.39 22.01 -0.30
C SER A 407 3.53 21.03 0.85
N LEU A 408 2.57 20.12 1.00
CA LEU A 408 2.61 19.06 1.99
C LEU A 408 3.74 18.07 1.71
N ARG A 409 4.00 17.71 0.44
CA ARG A 409 5.16 16.87 0.09
C ARG A 409 6.49 17.51 0.47
N LEU A 410 6.65 18.82 0.28
CA LEU A 410 7.83 19.55 0.75
C LEU A 410 7.92 19.53 2.29
N LEU A 411 6.85 19.87 3.01
CA LEU A 411 6.84 19.80 4.48
C LEU A 411 7.18 18.40 4.99
N ARG A 412 6.58 17.36 4.40
CA ARG A 412 6.86 15.96 4.75
C ARG A 412 8.32 15.62 4.51
N ALA A 413 8.92 16.06 3.41
CA ALA A 413 10.33 15.83 3.13
C ALA A 413 11.25 16.55 4.13
N MET A 414 10.87 17.74 4.61
CA MET A 414 11.64 18.46 5.63
C MET A 414 11.51 17.84 7.02
N VAL A 415 10.30 17.45 7.43
CA VAL A 415 10.04 16.87 8.75
C VAL A 415 10.67 15.47 8.88
N TYR A 416 10.71 14.70 7.78
CA TYR A 416 11.36 13.39 7.71
C TYR A 416 12.88 13.42 7.97
N LEU A 417 13.51 14.60 7.94
CA LEU A 417 14.92 14.73 8.33
C LEU A 417 15.15 14.59 9.84
N GLU A 418 14.09 14.67 10.66
CA GLU A 418 14.17 14.67 12.12
C GLU A 418 15.06 15.80 12.68
N ASP A 419 15.24 16.89 11.92
CA ASP A 419 16.00 18.06 12.34
C ASP A 419 15.14 18.91 13.29
N GLU A 420 15.52 18.89 14.57
CA GLU A 420 14.83 19.62 15.62
C GLU A 420 14.82 21.15 15.42
N THR A 421 15.80 21.73 14.72
CA THR A 421 15.78 23.18 14.46
C THR A 421 14.65 23.55 13.50
N ILE A 422 14.45 22.75 12.46
CA ILE A 422 13.37 22.90 11.48
C ILE A 422 12.02 22.58 12.12
N ASN A 423 11.94 21.49 12.87
CA ASN A 423 10.69 21.01 13.48
C ASN A 423 10.20 21.96 14.58
N ASN A 424 11.10 22.51 15.41
CA ASN A 424 10.72 23.52 16.39
C ASN A 424 10.24 24.82 15.71
N ASP A 425 10.94 25.29 14.68
CA ASP A 425 10.55 26.48 13.91
C ASP A 425 9.18 26.32 13.23
N LEU A 426 8.84 25.12 12.73
CA LEU A 426 7.51 24.77 12.21
C LEU A 426 6.44 24.82 13.30
N CYS A 427 6.69 24.19 14.44
CA CYS A 427 5.73 24.14 15.55
C CYS A 427 5.46 25.53 16.12
N GLU A 428 6.48 26.36 16.30
CA GLU A 428 6.34 27.75 16.76
C GLU A 428 5.49 28.61 15.81
N LYS A 429 5.44 28.26 14.52
CA LYS A 429 4.59 28.93 13.51
C LYS A 429 3.17 28.40 13.44
N GLY A 430 2.77 27.49 14.34
CA GLY A 430 1.41 26.96 14.38
C GLY A 430 1.09 25.94 13.30
N THR A 431 2.11 25.24 12.77
CA THR A 431 1.93 24.23 11.70
C THR A 431 0.91 23.17 12.09
N ILE A 432 0.91 22.69 13.34
CA ILE A 432 -0.01 21.65 13.81
C ILE A 432 -1.47 22.11 13.66
N GLN A 433 -1.80 23.30 14.14
CA GLN A 433 -3.16 23.84 14.08
C GLN A 433 -3.58 24.15 12.64
N GLN A 434 -2.66 24.70 11.83
CA GLN A 434 -2.92 24.96 10.41
C GLN A 434 -3.26 23.66 9.67
N LEU A 435 -2.46 22.60 9.84
CA LEU A 435 -2.69 21.31 9.18
C LEU A 435 -4.00 20.64 9.63
N ILE A 436 -4.36 20.73 10.91
CA ILE A 436 -5.68 20.28 11.39
C ILE A 436 -6.81 21.06 10.70
N GLY A 437 -6.64 22.38 10.51
CA GLY A 437 -7.57 23.23 9.76
C GLY A 437 -7.75 22.77 8.31
N VAL A 438 -6.65 22.62 7.57
CA VAL A 438 -6.63 22.12 6.19
C VAL A 438 -7.34 20.76 6.10
N PHE A 439 -7.05 19.86 7.04
CA PHE A 439 -7.67 18.53 7.08
C PHE A 439 -9.19 18.62 7.25
N LYS A 440 -9.68 19.45 8.16
CA LYS A 440 -11.14 19.66 8.36
C LYS A 440 -11.82 20.22 7.10
N ASN A 441 -11.16 21.13 6.40
CA ASN A 441 -11.67 21.74 5.17
C ASN A 441 -11.78 20.72 4.03
N THR A 442 -10.73 19.91 3.81
CA THR A 442 -10.70 18.90 2.74
C THR A 442 -11.74 17.80 2.92
N ILE A 443 -12.05 17.39 4.15
CA ILE A 443 -13.15 16.44 4.41
C ILE A 443 -14.51 17.01 4.01
N SER A 444 -14.70 18.31 4.18
CA SER A 444 -16.00 18.97 3.95
C SER A 444 -16.29 19.19 2.47
N GLN A 445 -15.27 19.10 1.61
CA GLN A 445 -15.32 19.42 0.18
C GLN A 445 -15.31 18.17 -0.73
N SER A 446 -15.51 16.96 -0.19
CA SER A 446 -15.36 15.72 -0.97
C SER A 446 -16.45 15.54 -2.04
N ASP A 447 -16.21 16.10 -3.23
CA ASP A 447 -16.89 15.74 -4.47
C ASP A 447 -16.28 14.44 -5.04
N ASP A 448 -17.11 13.52 -5.55
CA ASP A 448 -16.69 12.18 -6.03
C ASP A 448 -15.58 12.20 -7.10
N LYS A 449 -15.36 13.34 -7.77
CA LYS A 449 -14.38 13.48 -8.87
C LYS A 449 -12.95 13.73 -8.40
N GLU A 450 -12.73 14.20 -7.18
CA GLU A 450 -11.42 14.61 -6.66
C GLU A 450 -10.96 13.75 -5.47
N GLU A 451 -11.62 12.61 -5.25
CA GLU A 451 -11.44 11.76 -4.08
C GLU A 451 -9.97 11.30 -3.89
N VAL A 452 -9.25 10.99 -4.98
CA VAL A 452 -7.86 10.48 -4.89
C VAL A 452 -6.88 11.52 -4.37
N ILE A 453 -6.90 12.75 -4.87
CA ILE A 453 -5.96 13.81 -4.43
C ILE A 453 -6.27 14.26 -3.01
N VAL A 454 -7.55 14.27 -2.63
CA VAL A 454 -7.98 14.61 -1.27
C VAL A 454 -7.48 13.57 -0.27
N LEU A 455 -7.61 12.28 -0.58
CA LEU A 455 -7.07 11.21 0.28
C LEU A 455 -5.54 11.28 0.41
N GLU A 456 -4.83 11.65 -0.67
CA GLU A 456 -3.38 11.87 -0.62
C GLU A 456 -3.02 13.04 0.30
N ILE A 457 -3.70 14.19 0.15
CA ILE A 457 -3.51 15.38 1.00
C ILE A 457 -3.76 15.04 2.48
N GLN A 458 -4.85 14.32 2.77
CA GLN A 458 -5.18 13.89 4.12
C GLN A 458 -4.11 12.97 4.70
N SER A 459 -3.63 12.00 3.91
CA SER A 459 -2.57 11.09 4.35
C SER A 459 -1.27 11.84 4.64
N ASP A 460 -0.87 12.77 3.76
CA ASP A 460 0.34 13.57 3.95
C ASP A 460 0.27 14.47 5.19
N ILE A 461 -0.89 15.08 5.46
CA ILE A 461 -1.11 15.86 6.68
C ILE A 461 -0.89 14.99 7.93
N LEU A 462 -1.51 13.80 7.96
CA LEU A 462 -1.38 12.90 9.11
C LEU A 462 0.06 12.44 9.32
N LEU A 463 0.78 12.10 8.24
CA LEU A 463 2.19 11.70 8.33
C LEU A 463 3.10 12.84 8.83
N ILE A 464 2.85 14.09 8.40
CA ILE A 464 3.57 15.26 8.91
C ILE A 464 3.28 15.45 10.41
N LEU A 465 2.01 15.38 10.81
CA LEU A 465 1.61 15.53 12.22
C LEU A 465 2.21 14.43 13.09
N SER A 466 2.20 13.18 12.63
CA SER A 466 2.85 12.05 13.30
C SER A 466 4.32 12.35 13.60
N SER A 467 5.09 12.69 12.56
CA SER A 467 6.54 12.89 12.71
C SER A 467 6.88 14.14 13.55
N LEU A 468 6.06 15.19 13.50
CA LEU A 468 6.23 16.35 14.40
C LEU A 468 5.96 15.97 15.87
N CYS A 469 4.94 15.14 16.14
CA CYS A 469 4.49 14.82 17.49
C CYS A 469 5.21 13.63 18.14
N GLU A 470 5.86 12.78 17.35
CA GLU A 470 6.55 11.59 17.82
C GLU A 470 7.53 11.95 18.96
N HIS A 471 7.44 11.24 20.09
CA HIS A 471 8.22 11.48 21.31
C HIS A 471 8.13 12.88 21.97
N HIS A 472 7.30 13.81 21.47
CA HIS A 472 7.23 15.19 21.97
C HIS A 472 5.88 15.55 22.60
N ILE A 473 5.78 15.39 23.93
CA ILE A 473 4.53 15.64 24.70
C ILE A 473 3.89 17.02 24.43
N PRO A 474 4.63 18.16 24.44
CA PRO A 474 4.02 19.47 24.20
C PRO A 474 3.37 19.59 22.81
N ARG A 475 3.93 18.92 21.79
CA ARG A 475 3.38 18.89 20.43
C ARG A 475 2.13 18.01 20.35
N LYS A 476 2.09 16.90 21.12
CA LYS A 476 0.87 16.09 21.31
C LYS A 476 -0.26 16.86 22.01
N GLU A 477 0.08 17.72 22.97
CA GLU A 477 -0.90 18.63 23.61
C GLU A 477 -1.43 19.68 22.61
N MET A 478 -0.57 20.19 21.73
CA MET A 478 -0.97 21.10 20.64
C MET A 478 -1.89 20.44 19.60
N PHE A 479 -1.70 19.14 19.34
CA PHE A 479 -2.61 18.34 18.50
C PHE A 479 -4.02 18.30 19.12
N GLY A 480 -4.08 18.06 20.44
CA GLY A 480 -5.26 18.29 21.27
C GLY A 480 -6.53 17.56 20.82
N THR A 481 -7.68 18.00 21.33
CA THR A 481 -8.99 17.37 21.05
C THR A 481 -9.41 17.52 19.59
N GLU A 482 -9.02 18.62 18.93
CA GLU A 482 -9.32 18.85 17.52
C GLU A 482 -8.62 17.85 16.61
N GLY A 483 -7.36 17.52 16.91
CA GLY A 483 -6.61 16.47 16.24
C GLY A 483 -7.25 15.09 16.47
N VAL A 484 -7.69 14.80 17.70
CA VAL A 484 -8.40 13.56 17.99
C VAL A 484 -9.71 13.45 17.19
N ASP A 485 -10.47 14.55 17.03
CA ASP A 485 -11.72 14.57 16.27
C ASP A 485 -11.52 14.25 14.78
N ILE A 486 -10.42 14.70 14.16
CA ILE A 486 -10.13 14.36 12.75
C ILE A 486 -9.80 12.87 12.59
N ILE A 487 -9.05 12.28 13.51
CA ILE A 487 -8.71 10.85 13.53
C ILE A 487 -9.99 10.02 13.64
N LEU A 488 -10.85 10.35 14.61
CA LEU A 488 -12.12 9.65 14.82
C LEU A 488 -13.04 9.75 13.59
N ARG A 489 -13.02 10.86 12.87
CA ARG A 489 -13.81 11.03 11.65
C ARG A 489 -13.34 10.09 10.54
N VAL A 490 -12.02 9.96 10.34
CA VAL A 490 -11.46 9.04 9.35
C VAL A 490 -11.76 7.59 9.72
N MET A 491 -11.60 7.23 10.99
CA MET A 491 -11.88 5.87 11.48
C MET A 491 -13.35 5.44 11.30
N LYS A 492 -14.29 6.40 11.24
CA LYS A 492 -15.71 6.14 10.96
C LYS A 492 -16.03 5.91 9.48
N THR A 493 -15.04 6.02 8.60
CA THR A 493 -15.21 5.76 7.16
C THR A 493 -15.64 4.31 6.92
N ASP A 494 -16.54 4.10 5.96
CA ASP A 494 -17.03 2.76 5.62
C ASP A 494 -15.86 1.81 5.25
N PRO A 495 -15.69 0.68 5.97
CA PRO A 495 -14.69 -0.34 5.66
C PRO A 495 -14.72 -0.87 4.22
N THR A 496 -15.87 -0.83 3.54
CA THR A 496 -15.96 -1.28 2.13
C THR A 496 -15.08 -0.46 1.20
N LYS A 497 -14.85 0.82 1.51
CA LYS A 497 -13.99 1.72 0.73
C LYS A 497 -12.51 1.32 0.74
N LEU A 498 -12.05 0.51 1.70
CA LEU A 498 -10.68 0.01 1.74
C LEU A 498 -10.31 -0.86 0.53
N GLN A 499 -11.31 -1.41 -0.17
CA GLN A 499 -11.13 -2.23 -1.37
C GLN A 499 -11.26 -1.42 -2.69
N SER A 500 -11.55 -0.12 -2.62
CA SER A 500 -11.79 0.73 -3.81
C SER A 500 -10.54 0.99 -4.66
N GLY A 501 -9.34 0.85 -4.09
CA GLY A 501 -8.08 1.21 -4.76
C GLY A 501 -7.79 2.71 -4.81
N LEU A 502 -8.65 3.57 -4.24
CA LEU A 502 -8.54 5.04 -4.33
C LEU A 502 -7.55 5.69 -3.34
N GLY A 503 -6.96 4.91 -2.42
CA GLY A 503 -5.99 5.41 -1.44
C GLY A 503 -6.42 5.30 0.03
N TYR A 504 -7.65 4.85 0.32
CA TYR A 504 -8.16 4.69 1.69
C TYR A 504 -7.29 3.81 2.61
N ASN A 505 -6.55 2.86 2.05
CA ASN A 505 -5.60 2.06 2.83
C ASN A 505 -4.43 2.89 3.35
N VAL A 506 -3.91 3.82 2.53
CA VAL A 506 -2.81 4.72 2.91
C VAL A 506 -3.29 5.71 3.97
N LEU A 507 -4.50 6.25 3.79
CA LEU A 507 -5.12 7.13 4.79
C LEU A 507 -5.31 6.41 6.13
N LEU A 508 -5.80 5.16 6.11
CA LEU A 508 -5.96 4.38 7.34
C LEU A 508 -4.62 4.07 8.01
N PHE A 509 -3.58 3.72 7.25
CA PHE A 509 -2.22 3.56 7.81
C PHE A 509 -1.73 4.85 8.47
N SER A 510 -1.85 5.97 7.77
CA SER A 510 -1.45 7.29 8.29
C SER A 510 -2.26 7.66 9.54
N THR A 511 -3.54 7.26 9.60
CA THR A 511 -4.40 7.46 10.78
C THR A 511 -3.96 6.63 11.98
N LEU A 512 -3.66 5.34 11.77
CA LEU A 512 -3.17 4.46 12.83
C LEU A 512 -1.80 4.91 13.34
N ASP A 513 -0.93 5.33 12.43
CA ASP A 513 0.36 5.94 12.76
C ASP A 513 0.18 7.25 13.55
N SER A 514 -0.75 8.13 13.17
CA SER A 514 -1.04 9.34 13.95
C SER A 514 -1.65 9.05 15.32
N ILE A 515 -2.43 7.97 15.49
CA ILE A 515 -2.85 7.55 16.84
C ILE A 515 -1.62 7.21 17.68
N TRP A 516 -0.67 6.46 17.11
CA TRP A 516 0.56 6.09 17.79
C TRP A 516 1.40 7.32 18.15
N CYS A 517 1.66 8.17 17.18
CA CYS A 517 2.62 9.27 17.33
C CYS A 517 2.00 10.49 18.03
N CYS A 518 0.73 10.83 17.76
CA CYS A 518 0.10 12.06 18.26
C CYS A 518 -0.74 11.87 19.54
N ILE A 519 -1.32 10.69 19.77
CA ILE A 519 -2.27 10.48 20.89
C ILE A 519 -1.63 9.71 22.03
N LEU A 520 -0.99 8.56 21.75
CA LEU A 520 -0.42 7.70 22.79
C LEU A 520 0.64 8.42 23.63
N GLY A 521 0.65 8.18 24.94
CA GLY A 521 1.50 8.84 25.92
C GLY A 521 1.05 10.23 26.33
N CYS A 522 0.02 10.80 25.69
CA CYS A 522 -0.60 12.07 26.09
C CYS A 522 -1.96 11.80 26.75
N TYR A 523 -1.96 11.61 28.08
CA TYR A 523 -3.15 11.22 28.84
C TYR A 523 -4.42 12.05 28.55
N PRO A 524 -4.38 13.40 28.41
CA PRO A 524 -5.58 14.16 28.05
C PRO A 524 -6.17 13.77 26.69
N SER A 525 -5.32 13.54 25.69
CA SER A 525 -5.73 13.12 24.35
C SER A 525 -6.21 11.67 24.33
N GLU A 526 -5.55 10.78 25.07
CA GLU A 526 -6.00 9.39 25.25
C GLU A 526 -7.37 9.33 25.91
N ASP A 527 -7.55 10.05 27.02
CA ASP A 527 -8.81 10.09 27.76
C ASP A 527 -9.95 10.60 26.86
N TYR A 528 -9.71 11.67 26.10
CA TYR A 528 -10.69 12.18 25.14
C TYR A 528 -10.98 11.18 24.01
N PHE A 529 -9.97 10.48 23.50
CA PHE A 529 -10.14 9.42 22.49
C PHE A 529 -10.99 8.26 23.04
N LEU A 530 -10.78 7.86 24.30
CA LEU A 530 -11.57 6.84 24.98
C LEU A 530 -13.02 7.28 25.19
N GLU A 531 -13.24 8.50 25.66
CA GLU A 531 -14.56 9.09 25.88
C GLU A 531 -15.37 9.20 24.58
N LYS A 532 -14.70 9.38 23.44
CA LYS A 532 -15.32 9.43 22.10
C LYS A 532 -15.40 8.08 21.40
N GLU A 533 -15.30 6.98 22.15
CA GLU A 533 -15.42 5.60 21.64
C GLU A 533 -14.34 5.22 20.61
N GLY A 534 -13.17 5.87 20.64
CA GLY A 534 -12.09 5.62 19.69
C GLY A 534 -11.56 4.18 19.74
N ILE A 535 -11.46 3.58 20.92
CA ILE A 535 -11.11 2.16 21.10
C ILE A 535 -12.15 1.23 20.44
N PHE A 536 -13.42 1.63 20.39
CA PHE A 536 -14.46 0.80 19.81
C PHE A 536 -14.26 0.74 18.29
N LEU A 537 -13.92 1.88 17.68
CA LEU A 537 -13.56 1.95 16.26
C LEU A 537 -12.31 1.14 15.94
N LEU A 538 -11.28 1.16 16.80
CA LEU A 538 -10.09 0.31 16.63
C LEU A 538 -10.44 -1.19 16.66
N LEU A 539 -11.30 -1.61 17.59
CA LEU A 539 -11.77 -2.99 17.70
C LEU A 539 -12.66 -3.39 16.52
N ASP A 540 -13.49 -2.48 16.00
CA ASP A 540 -14.29 -2.71 14.80
C ASP A 540 -13.40 -2.91 13.57
N LEU A 541 -12.34 -2.11 13.42
CA LEU A 541 -11.33 -2.28 12.36
C LEU A 541 -10.56 -3.59 12.52
N LEU A 542 -10.18 -3.95 13.76
CA LEU A 542 -9.53 -5.23 14.06
C LEU A 542 -10.43 -6.42 13.72
N ALA A 543 -11.75 -6.30 13.94
CA ALA A 543 -12.73 -7.32 13.62
C ALA A 543 -12.89 -7.58 12.11
N LEU A 544 -12.47 -6.63 11.24
CA LEU A 544 -12.37 -6.86 9.79
C LEU A 544 -11.31 -7.91 9.43
N ASN A 545 -10.34 -8.16 10.32
CA ASN A 545 -9.34 -9.20 10.20
C ASN A 545 -8.48 -9.09 8.92
N GLN A 546 -8.09 -7.85 8.59
CA GLN A 546 -7.16 -7.56 7.51
C GLN A 546 -5.73 -7.61 8.05
N LYS A 547 -4.96 -8.65 7.69
CA LYS A 547 -3.62 -8.94 8.24
C LYS A 547 -2.69 -7.72 8.31
N LYS A 548 -2.68 -6.91 7.24
CA LYS A 548 -1.84 -5.72 7.10
C LYS A 548 -2.05 -4.66 8.20
N PHE A 549 -3.24 -4.62 8.83
CA PHE A 549 -3.56 -3.67 9.90
C PHE A 549 -3.57 -4.31 11.29
N CYS A 550 -3.84 -5.63 11.38
CA CYS A 550 -3.96 -6.31 12.67
C CYS A 550 -2.74 -6.12 13.57
N ASN A 551 -1.53 -6.21 13.01
CA ASN A 551 -0.30 -6.08 13.78
C ASN A 551 -0.13 -4.67 14.39
N LEU A 552 -0.43 -3.64 13.61
CA LEU A 552 -0.34 -2.24 14.02
C LEU A 552 -1.43 -1.90 15.05
N ILE A 553 -2.69 -2.28 14.78
CA ILE A 553 -3.81 -2.04 15.70
C ILE A 553 -3.55 -2.72 17.04
N LEU A 554 -3.08 -3.97 17.05
CA LEU A 554 -2.75 -4.66 18.29
C LEU A 554 -1.59 -4.01 19.02
N GLY A 555 -0.60 -3.46 18.31
CA GLY A 555 0.47 -2.67 18.94
C GLY A 555 -0.09 -1.42 19.65
N ILE A 556 -0.95 -0.67 18.96
CA ILE A 556 -1.63 0.51 19.52
C ILE A 556 -2.44 0.13 20.77
N MET A 557 -3.13 -1.02 20.73
CA MET A 557 -3.89 -1.52 21.88
C MET A 557 -3.01 -1.87 23.08
N VAL A 558 -1.82 -2.43 22.86
CA VAL A 558 -0.89 -2.78 23.95
C VAL A 558 -0.50 -1.51 24.72
N GLU A 559 -0.18 -0.43 24.02
CA GLU A 559 0.20 0.84 24.63
C GLU A 559 -0.97 1.56 25.29
N PHE A 560 -2.16 1.60 24.65
CA PHE A 560 -3.36 2.16 25.29
C PHE A 560 -3.71 1.45 26.60
N CYS A 561 -3.42 0.16 26.72
CA CYS A 561 -3.65 -0.59 27.95
C CYS A 561 -2.78 -0.14 29.14
N ASP A 562 -1.79 0.73 28.93
CA ASP A 562 -1.08 1.41 30.03
C ASP A 562 -1.92 2.53 30.67
N ASN A 563 -2.92 3.06 29.96
CA ASN A 563 -3.94 3.92 30.54
C ASN A 563 -4.98 3.08 31.31
N PRO A 564 -5.15 3.30 32.63
CA PRO A 564 -6.03 2.49 33.46
C PRO A 564 -7.51 2.55 33.07
N LYS A 565 -7.94 3.59 32.33
CA LYS A 565 -9.33 3.71 31.86
C LYS A 565 -9.61 2.76 30.69
N THR A 566 -8.61 2.42 29.88
CA THR A 566 -8.76 1.62 28.65
C THR A 566 -9.46 0.29 28.90
N THR A 567 -9.12 -0.42 29.97
CA THR A 567 -9.68 -1.75 30.29
C THR A 567 -11.21 -1.72 30.40
N ALA A 568 -11.79 -0.67 30.98
CA ALA A 568 -13.24 -0.53 31.08
C ALA A 568 -13.90 -0.37 29.70
N HIS A 569 -13.29 0.43 28.81
CA HIS A 569 -13.78 0.63 27.45
C HIS A 569 -13.66 -0.65 26.60
N VAL A 570 -12.51 -1.33 26.64
CA VAL A 570 -12.29 -2.58 25.90
C VAL A 570 -13.30 -3.66 26.34
N ASN A 571 -13.55 -3.80 27.64
CA ASN A 571 -14.54 -4.75 28.16
C ASN A 571 -15.99 -4.38 27.86
N ALA A 572 -16.28 -3.10 27.59
CA ALA A 572 -17.60 -2.61 27.21
C ALA A 572 -17.93 -2.84 25.72
N TRP A 573 -16.91 -2.93 24.84
CA TRP A 573 -17.11 -3.11 23.41
C TRP A 573 -17.89 -4.39 23.07
N ARG A 574 -18.79 -4.30 22.08
CA ARG A 574 -19.56 -5.42 21.53
C ARG A 574 -19.58 -5.35 20.01
N GLY A 575 -18.98 -6.35 19.37
CA GLY A 575 -18.97 -6.51 17.92
C GLY A 575 -20.21 -7.19 17.36
N LYS A 576 -20.15 -7.58 16.08
CA LYS A 576 -21.22 -8.31 15.39
C LYS A 576 -21.56 -9.60 16.16
N LYS A 577 -22.87 -9.86 16.35
CA LYS A 577 -23.40 -10.99 17.14
C LYS A 577 -22.98 -10.96 18.62
N ASP A 578 -22.88 -9.78 19.22
CA ASP A 578 -22.54 -9.57 20.63
C ASP A 578 -21.16 -10.14 21.01
N GLN A 579 -20.23 -10.14 20.06
CA GLN A 579 -18.86 -10.62 20.27
C GLN A 579 -18.10 -9.67 21.22
N THR A 580 -17.49 -10.22 22.27
CA THR A 580 -16.64 -9.44 23.18
C THR A 580 -15.22 -9.27 22.64
N ALA A 581 -14.49 -8.25 23.12
CA ALA A 581 -13.12 -7.99 22.69
C ALA A 581 -12.19 -9.19 22.99
N ALA A 582 -12.34 -9.81 24.16
CA ALA A 582 -11.60 -11.03 24.51
C ALA A 582 -11.88 -12.19 23.53
N SER A 583 -13.15 -12.43 23.20
CA SER A 583 -13.51 -13.46 22.21
C SER A 583 -12.95 -13.14 20.80
N LEU A 584 -12.88 -11.85 20.42
CA LEU A 584 -12.23 -11.44 19.17
C LEU A 584 -10.73 -11.76 19.17
N LEU A 585 -10.01 -11.35 20.21
CA LEU A 585 -8.56 -11.58 20.34
C LEU A 585 -8.22 -13.08 20.33
N ILE A 586 -9.00 -13.90 21.04
CA ILE A 586 -8.83 -15.36 21.07
C ILE A 586 -9.11 -16.00 19.70
N LYS A 587 -10.09 -15.50 18.94
CA LYS A 587 -10.33 -15.98 17.56
C LYS A 587 -9.21 -15.60 16.60
N LEU A 588 -8.66 -14.39 16.74
CA LEU A 588 -7.50 -13.97 15.95
C LEU A 588 -6.29 -14.84 16.24
N TRP A 589 -6.05 -15.18 17.51
CA TRP A 589 -5.02 -16.14 17.91
C TRP A 589 -5.18 -17.49 17.21
N ARG A 590 -6.38 -18.09 17.27
CA ARG A 590 -6.65 -19.38 16.61
C ARG A 590 -6.41 -19.33 15.11
N LYS A 591 -6.76 -18.22 14.46
CA LYS A 591 -6.49 -18.03 13.03
C LYS A 591 -4.99 -17.95 12.76
N GLU A 592 -4.25 -17.18 13.55
CA GLU A 592 -2.80 -17.05 13.44
C GLU A 592 -2.09 -18.41 13.63
N GLU A 593 -2.46 -19.19 14.65
CA GLU A 593 -1.91 -20.53 14.87
C GLU A 593 -2.15 -21.46 13.69
N LYS A 594 -3.35 -21.41 13.10
CA LYS A 594 -3.68 -22.20 11.92
C LYS A 594 -2.84 -21.81 10.70
N GLU A 595 -2.56 -20.53 10.52
CA GLU A 595 -1.72 -20.02 9.43
C GLU A 595 -0.23 -20.36 9.63
N LEU A 596 0.24 -20.35 10.87
CA LEU A 596 1.59 -20.76 11.26
C LEU A 596 1.78 -22.30 11.30
N GLY A 597 0.71 -23.07 11.05
CA GLY A 597 0.77 -24.54 11.01
C GLY A 597 0.91 -25.20 12.38
N VAL A 598 0.51 -24.54 13.46
CA VAL A 598 0.59 -25.09 14.82
C VAL A 598 -0.40 -26.25 14.99
N LYS A 599 0.07 -27.39 15.49
CA LYS A 599 -0.75 -28.61 15.63
C LYS A 599 -1.68 -28.52 16.85
N ARG A 600 -2.96 -28.77 16.60
CA ARG A 600 -4.06 -28.78 17.59
C ARG A 600 -4.96 -29.98 17.35
N ASP A 601 -5.62 -30.47 18.40
CA ASP A 601 -6.62 -31.53 18.25
C ASP A 601 -7.97 -30.97 17.75
N LYS A 602 -8.99 -31.84 17.63
CA LYS A 602 -10.35 -31.46 17.19
C LYS A 602 -11.06 -30.47 18.12
N HIS A 603 -10.60 -30.31 19.36
CA HIS A 603 -11.16 -29.41 20.37
C HIS A 603 -10.27 -28.19 20.64
N GLY A 604 -9.17 -28.01 19.89
CA GLY A 604 -8.22 -26.91 20.07
C GLY A 604 -7.19 -27.14 21.19
N MET A 605 -7.08 -28.36 21.72
CA MET A 605 -6.14 -28.73 22.78
C MET A 605 -4.70 -28.91 22.28
N ILE A 606 -3.76 -28.82 23.22
CA ILE A 606 -2.34 -29.14 23.00
C ILE A 606 -2.18 -30.64 22.71
N ILE A 607 -1.59 -30.99 21.57
CA ILE A 607 -1.21 -32.38 21.23
C ILE A 607 0.18 -32.71 21.78
N ASP A 608 1.17 -31.86 21.47
CA ASP A 608 2.56 -32.05 21.91
C ASP A 608 2.87 -31.15 23.11
N THR A 609 2.93 -31.76 24.30
CA THR A 609 3.24 -31.05 25.55
C THR A 609 4.68 -30.53 25.63
N LYS A 610 5.60 -31.02 24.78
CA LYS A 610 6.98 -30.50 24.67
C LYS A 610 7.08 -29.34 23.69
N LYS A 611 6.20 -29.32 22.68
CA LYS A 611 6.21 -28.36 21.57
C LYS A 611 4.82 -27.72 21.36
N PRO A 612 4.28 -27.01 22.36
CA PRO A 612 2.89 -26.57 22.34
C PRO A 612 2.61 -25.43 21.34
N LEU A 613 3.59 -24.60 20.98
CA LEU A 613 3.42 -23.45 20.07
C LEU A 613 4.20 -23.57 18.76
N PHE A 614 4.81 -24.73 18.54
CA PHE A 614 5.77 -24.98 17.48
C PHE A 614 5.10 -24.89 16.11
N THR A 615 5.72 -24.14 15.21
CA THR A 615 5.18 -23.83 13.88
C THR A 615 5.68 -24.82 12.83
N SER A 616 5.00 -24.90 11.67
CA SER A 616 5.47 -25.73 10.57
C SER A 616 6.83 -25.27 10.04
N PHE A 617 7.08 -23.95 10.04
CA PHE A 617 8.37 -23.38 9.65
C PHE A 617 9.52 -23.83 10.56
N GLN A 618 9.29 -23.85 11.88
CA GLN A 618 10.27 -24.36 12.85
C GLN A 618 10.46 -25.89 12.75
N GLU A 619 9.50 -26.65 12.19
CA GLU A 619 9.70 -28.08 11.91
C GLU A 619 10.59 -28.32 10.67
N GLU A 620 10.45 -27.47 9.65
CA GLU A 620 11.26 -27.55 8.42
C GLU A 620 12.69 -27.06 8.65
N GLN A 621 12.85 -25.96 9.39
CA GLN A 621 14.15 -25.42 9.77
C GLN A 621 14.74 -26.26 10.91
N LYS A 622 15.75 -27.07 10.58
CA LYS A 622 16.54 -27.74 11.63
C LYS A 622 17.27 -26.69 12.45
N ILE A 623 17.29 -26.88 13.77
CA ILE A 623 18.11 -26.07 14.68
C ILE A 623 19.56 -26.13 14.19
N MET A 624 20.17 -24.97 14.00
CA MET A 624 21.55 -24.81 13.60
C MET A 624 22.24 -23.88 14.59
N PRO A 625 23.52 -24.12 14.94
CA PRO A 625 24.25 -23.21 15.80
C PRO A 625 24.38 -21.83 15.15
N LEU A 626 23.96 -20.80 15.86
CA LEU A 626 24.02 -19.41 15.42
C LEU A 626 25.03 -18.62 16.28
N PRO A 627 25.64 -17.56 15.72
CA PRO A 627 26.44 -16.62 16.51
C PRO A 627 25.65 -16.01 17.67
N ALA A 628 26.31 -15.70 18.79
CA ALA A 628 25.67 -15.20 20.02
C ALA A 628 24.93 -13.85 19.85
N ASN A 629 25.18 -13.12 18.76
CA ASN A 629 24.49 -11.87 18.42
C ASN A 629 23.27 -12.07 17.51
N CYS A 630 22.97 -13.30 17.10
CA CYS A 630 21.79 -13.62 16.29
C CYS A 630 20.63 -14.10 17.19
N PRO A 631 19.41 -13.57 16.99
CA PRO A 631 18.24 -14.10 17.70
C PRO A 631 17.94 -15.53 17.24
N THR A 632 17.46 -16.38 18.16
CA THR A 632 17.04 -17.74 17.83
C THR A 632 15.68 -17.74 17.11
N LEU A 633 15.31 -18.85 16.49
CA LEU A 633 14.05 -18.97 15.76
C LEU A 633 12.83 -18.72 16.66
N ALA A 634 12.83 -19.21 17.91
CA ALA A 634 11.77 -18.92 18.86
C ALA A 634 11.65 -17.42 19.20
N VAL A 635 12.76 -16.67 19.23
CA VAL A 635 12.77 -15.22 19.44
C VAL A 635 12.25 -14.47 18.22
N MET A 636 12.70 -14.86 17.02
CA MET A 636 12.20 -14.28 15.77
C MET A 636 10.69 -14.46 15.62
N ASP A 637 10.16 -15.64 15.94
CA ASP A 637 8.72 -15.92 15.90
C ASP A 637 7.91 -14.97 16.79
N VAL A 638 8.42 -14.55 17.96
CA VAL A 638 7.72 -13.59 18.85
C VAL A 638 7.56 -12.23 18.18
N ALA A 639 8.53 -11.79 17.37
CA ALA A 639 8.52 -10.49 16.70
C ALA A 639 7.67 -10.47 15.42
N GLU A 640 7.61 -11.61 14.72
CA GLU A 640 7.04 -11.70 13.36
C GLU A 640 5.51 -11.90 13.33
N ASN A 641 4.89 -12.27 14.45
CA ASN A 641 3.46 -12.59 14.49
C ASN A 641 2.68 -11.73 15.52
N ILE A 642 1.35 -11.86 15.49
CA ILE A 642 0.45 -11.09 16.37
C ILE A 642 0.25 -11.71 17.76
N ARG A 643 0.77 -12.93 18.01
CA ARG A 643 0.49 -13.70 19.24
C ARG A 643 0.99 -12.96 20.48
N ALA A 644 2.22 -12.44 20.45
CA ALA A 644 2.79 -11.70 21.57
C ALA A 644 1.96 -10.46 21.94
N LYS A 645 1.40 -9.77 20.94
CA LYS A 645 0.55 -8.58 21.15
C LYS A 645 -0.81 -8.98 21.75
N ILE A 646 -1.43 -10.04 21.24
CA ILE A 646 -2.68 -10.60 21.81
C ILE A 646 -2.48 -10.99 23.26
N TYR A 647 -1.38 -11.69 23.57
CA TYR A 647 -1.01 -12.07 24.93
C TYR A 647 -0.88 -10.83 25.83
N ALA A 648 -0.15 -9.81 25.39
CA ALA A 648 0.05 -8.57 26.14
C ALA A 648 -1.27 -7.84 26.44
N VAL A 649 -2.15 -7.68 25.44
CA VAL A 649 -3.46 -7.07 25.62
C VAL A 649 -4.31 -7.87 26.62
N LEU A 650 -4.43 -9.19 26.45
CA LEU A 650 -5.22 -10.02 27.36
C LEU A 650 -4.65 -10.03 28.79
N GLY A 651 -3.32 -9.97 28.94
CA GLY A 651 -2.67 -9.83 30.24
C GLY A 651 -3.02 -8.53 30.95
N LYS A 652 -3.18 -7.43 30.21
CA LYS A 652 -3.60 -6.12 30.76
C LYS A 652 -5.11 -6.06 31.08
N LEU A 653 -5.93 -6.87 30.40
CA LEU A 653 -7.37 -6.98 30.66
C LEU A 653 -7.73 -7.87 31.84
N ASP A 654 -6.75 -8.56 32.44
CA ASP A 654 -6.90 -9.58 33.48
C ASP A 654 -7.58 -10.87 32.96
N PHE A 655 -6.81 -11.96 32.87
CA PHE A 655 -7.24 -13.26 32.35
C PHE A 655 -8.43 -13.86 33.10
N GLU A 656 -8.71 -13.44 34.33
CA GLU A 656 -9.74 -14.04 35.18
C GLU A 656 -11.16 -13.52 34.90
N ASN A 657 -11.30 -12.26 34.46
CA ASN A 657 -12.59 -11.54 34.44
C ASN A 657 -13.08 -11.22 33.01
N LEU A 658 -12.83 -12.11 32.05
CA LEU A 658 -13.18 -11.90 30.64
C LEU A 658 -14.63 -12.29 30.32
N PRO A 659 -15.48 -11.37 29.81
CA PRO A 659 -16.88 -11.65 29.54
C PRO A 659 -17.11 -12.41 28.22
N GLY A 660 -18.17 -13.22 28.19
CA GLY A 660 -18.75 -13.76 26.95
C GLY A 660 -17.91 -14.83 26.24
N LEU A 661 -17.01 -15.51 26.96
CA LEU A 661 -16.18 -16.58 26.40
C LEU A 661 -16.93 -17.90 26.30
N SER A 662 -16.73 -18.60 25.18
CA SER A 662 -17.20 -19.98 24.98
C SER A 662 -16.23 -21.00 25.60
N ALA A 663 -16.65 -22.26 25.73
CA ALA A 663 -15.76 -23.34 26.20
C ALA A 663 -14.50 -23.47 25.32
N GLU A 664 -14.64 -23.32 24.00
CA GLU A 664 -13.53 -23.34 23.06
C GLU A 664 -12.59 -22.13 23.25
N ASP A 665 -13.14 -20.95 23.55
CA ASP A 665 -12.34 -19.77 23.85
C ASP A 665 -11.52 -19.97 25.13
N PHE A 666 -12.13 -20.56 26.16
CA PHE A 666 -11.47 -20.89 27.41
C PHE A 666 -10.34 -21.93 27.24
N VAL A 667 -10.53 -22.96 26.41
CA VAL A 667 -9.48 -23.93 26.04
C VAL A 667 -8.29 -23.20 25.41
N THR A 668 -8.55 -22.27 24.50
CA THR A 668 -7.49 -21.47 23.86
C THR A 668 -6.84 -20.50 24.85
N LEU A 669 -7.62 -19.90 25.75
CA LEU A 669 -7.13 -18.95 26.75
C LEU A 669 -6.09 -19.58 27.69
N CYS A 670 -6.23 -20.86 28.05
CA CYS A 670 -5.24 -21.59 28.81
C CYS A 670 -3.87 -21.63 28.12
N ILE A 671 -3.85 -21.69 26.78
CA ILE A 671 -2.62 -21.63 25.97
C ILE A 671 -2.06 -20.22 26.01
N ILE A 672 -2.90 -19.21 25.75
CA ILE A 672 -2.49 -17.81 25.71
C ILE A 672 -1.90 -17.38 27.06
N HIS A 673 -2.57 -17.72 28.17
CA HIS A 673 -2.12 -17.36 29.52
C HIS A 673 -0.71 -17.88 29.83
N ARG A 674 -0.30 -19.00 29.20
CA ARG A 674 1.03 -19.62 29.33
C ARG A 674 1.95 -19.38 28.14
N TYR A 675 1.64 -18.40 27.27
CA TYR A 675 2.40 -18.13 26.05
C TYR A 675 3.89 -17.90 26.30
N LEU A 676 4.24 -17.00 27.23
CA LEU A 676 5.65 -16.72 27.55
C LEU A 676 6.35 -17.93 28.16
N ASP A 677 5.68 -18.68 29.03
CA ASP A 677 6.23 -19.91 29.62
C ASP A 677 6.61 -20.91 28.50
N PHE A 678 5.75 -21.07 27.50
CA PHE A 678 6.02 -21.92 26.34
C PHE A 678 7.16 -21.41 25.46
N LYS A 679 7.23 -20.10 25.21
CA LYS A 679 8.30 -19.51 24.39
C LYS A 679 9.66 -19.56 25.07
N ILE A 680 9.72 -19.32 26.38
CA ILE A 680 10.94 -19.52 27.17
C ILE A 680 11.37 -20.99 27.09
N GLY A 681 10.42 -21.93 27.17
CA GLY A 681 10.66 -23.35 26.97
C GLY A 681 11.26 -23.70 25.61
N GLU A 682 10.73 -23.12 24.52
CA GLU A 682 11.26 -23.29 23.16
C GLU A 682 12.72 -22.80 23.06
N ILE A 683 13.02 -21.62 23.60
CA ILE A 683 14.39 -21.06 23.61
C ILE A 683 15.37 -21.98 24.35
N TRP A 684 14.98 -22.49 25.53
CA TRP A 684 15.84 -23.43 26.27
C TRP A 684 16.06 -24.75 25.54
N ASN A 685 15.06 -25.23 24.80
CA ASN A 685 15.20 -26.40 23.95
C ASN A 685 16.14 -26.14 22.76
N GLU A 686 16.06 -24.96 22.14
CA GLU A 686 16.98 -24.53 21.08
C GLU A 686 18.43 -24.51 21.58
N ILE A 687 18.70 -23.84 22.71
CA ILE A 687 20.03 -23.82 23.36
C ILE A 687 20.52 -25.24 23.66
N TYR A 688 19.64 -26.11 24.17
CA TYR A 688 20.01 -27.49 24.49
C TYR A 688 20.40 -28.31 23.26
N GLU A 689 19.73 -28.10 22.12
CA GLU A 689 20.06 -28.76 20.86
C GLU A 689 21.30 -28.16 20.17
N GLU A 690 21.50 -26.84 20.24
CA GLU A 690 22.71 -26.17 19.74
C GLU A 690 23.97 -26.70 20.43
N ILE A 691 23.97 -26.79 21.77
CA ILE A 691 25.08 -27.36 22.56
C ILE A 691 25.43 -28.78 22.08
N LYS A 692 24.42 -29.60 21.75
CA LYS A 692 24.64 -30.96 21.24
C LYS A 692 25.25 -30.95 19.83
N LEU A 693 24.76 -30.07 18.95
CA LEU A 693 25.23 -29.95 17.57
C LEU A 693 26.68 -29.45 17.50
N GLU A 694 27.04 -28.51 18.37
CA GLU A 694 28.42 -28.02 18.54
C GLU A 694 29.34 -29.03 19.24
N LYS A 695 28.80 -30.15 19.73
CA LYS A 695 29.51 -31.20 20.48
C LYS A 695 30.17 -30.66 21.75
N LEU A 696 29.58 -29.62 22.35
CA LEU A 696 30.01 -29.11 23.64
C LEU A 696 29.51 -30.03 24.75
N ARG A 697 30.34 -30.26 25.77
CA ARG A 697 29.99 -31.07 26.94
C ARG A 697 29.77 -30.16 28.15
N PRO A 698 28.53 -29.89 28.56
CA PRO A 698 28.24 -29.16 29.80
C PRO A 698 28.85 -29.87 31.00
N VAL A 699 29.24 -29.10 32.02
CA VAL A 699 29.58 -29.67 33.32
C VAL A 699 28.37 -30.37 33.94
N THR A 700 28.59 -31.30 34.85
CA THR A 700 27.53 -32.15 35.42
C THR A 700 26.41 -31.34 36.09
N THR A 701 26.76 -30.20 36.72
CA THR A 701 25.79 -29.28 37.32
C THR A 701 24.90 -28.64 36.26
N ASP A 702 25.48 -28.04 35.22
CA ASP A 702 24.74 -27.36 34.15
C ASP A 702 23.85 -28.33 33.37
N LYS A 703 24.33 -29.57 33.13
CA LYS A 703 23.52 -30.61 32.52
C LYS A 703 22.25 -30.90 33.32
N LYS A 704 22.36 -31.04 34.65
CA LYS A 704 21.20 -31.26 35.53
C LYS A 704 20.25 -30.07 35.53
N ILE A 705 20.79 -28.85 35.46
CA ILE A 705 19.99 -27.62 35.39
C ILE A 705 19.21 -27.56 34.06
N LEU A 706 19.86 -27.82 32.92
CA LEU A 706 19.21 -27.87 31.61
C LEU A 706 18.12 -28.95 31.55
N GLU A 707 18.38 -30.14 32.10
CA GLU A 707 17.37 -31.21 32.22
C GLU A 707 16.20 -30.80 33.12
N ALA A 708 16.46 -30.09 34.22
CA ALA A 708 15.41 -29.60 35.11
C ALA A 708 14.55 -28.52 34.45
N ILE A 709 15.16 -27.57 33.73
CA ILE A 709 14.46 -26.50 32.99
C ILE A 709 13.57 -27.11 31.89
N THR A 710 14.11 -28.02 31.08
CA THR A 710 13.34 -28.66 30.00
C THR A 710 12.19 -29.51 30.55
N THR A 711 12.41 -30.24 31.66
CA THR A 711 11.35 -30.98 32.35
C THR A 711 10.28 -30.05 32.93
N ALA A 712 10.68 -28.93 33.52
CA ALA A 712 9.73 -27.94 34.04
C ALA A 712 8.85 -27.36 32.92
N SER A 713 9.45 -27.03 31.77
CA SER A 713 8.72 -26.58 30.58
C SER A 713 7.69 -27.61 30.09
N GLU A 714 8.08 -28.90 30.00
CA GLU A 714 7.16 -29.97 29.59
C GLU A 714 6.02 -30.17 30.61
N ASN A 715 6.30 -30.02 31.90
CA ASN A 715 5.29 -30.12 32.95
C ASN A 715 4.24 -29.01 32.84
N ILE A 716 4.61 -27.80 32.43
CA ILE A 716 3.66 -26.71 32.15
C ILE A 716 2.74 -27.11 30.99
N GLY A 717 3.28 -27.69 29.92
CA GLY A 717 2.48 -28.22 28.80
C GLY A 717 1.49 -29.29 29.23
N LYS A 718 1.92 -30.23 30.09
CA LYS A 718 1.05 -31.28 30.67
C LYS A 718 -0.05 -30.70 31.56
N MET A 719 0.30 -29.71 32.40
CA MET A 719 -0.66 -29.02 33.25
C MET A 719 -1.75 -28.35 32.42
N VAL A 720 -1.38 -27.61 31.35
CA VAL A 720 -2.34 -26.96 30.46
C VAL A 720 -3.22 -27.98 29.75
N ALA A 721 -2.67 -29.07 29.23
CA ALA A 721 -3.45 -30.14 28.59
C ALA A 721 -4.44 -30.81 29.57
N SER A 722 -4.05 -30.98 30.84
CA SER A 722 -4.94 -31.48 31.90
C SER A 722 -6.09 -30.52 32.18
N LEU A 723 -5.80 -29.22 32.30
CA LEU A 723 -6.82 -28.19 32.50
C LEU A 723 -7.79 -28.13 31.32
N GLN A 724 -7.30 -28.21 30.08
CA GLN A 724 -8.15 -28.23 28.89
C GLN A 724 -9.09 -29.45 28.89
N SER A 725 -8.60 -30.63 29.28
CA SER A 725 -9.42 -31.84 29.41
C SER A 725 -10.53 -31.67 30.44
N GLU A 726 -10.21 -31.17 31.63
CA GLU A 726 -11.18 -30.92 32.71
C GLU A 726 -12.29 -29.93 32.26
N MET A 727 -11.92 -28.88 31.51
CA MET A 727 -12.87 -27.89 31.03
C MET A 727 -13.85 -28.47 30.00
N ILE A 728 -13.37 -29.32 29.09
CA ILE A 728 -14.21 -30.00 28.09
C ILE A 728 -15.14 -31.01 28.77
N GLU A 729 -14.63 -31.79 29.73
CA GLU A 729 -15.43 -32.73 30.51
C GLU A 729 -16.52 -32.01 31.31
N SER A 730 -16.18 -30.90 31.97
CA SER A 730 -17.13 -30.05 32.67
C SER A 730 -18.21 -29.49 31.73
N GLN A 731 -17.84 -29.04 30.53
CA GLN A 731 -18.80 -28.57 29.53
C GLN A 731 -19.73 -29.70 29.09
N ALA A 732 -19.19 -30.88 28.77
CA ALA A 732 -19.99 -32.03 28.37
C ALA A 732 -20.97 -32.45 29.47
N HIS A 733 -20.55 -32.42 30.75
CA HIS A 733 -21.43 -32.66 31.88
C HIS A 733 -22.54 -31.59 32.00
N GLN A 734 -22.23 -30.32 31.79
CA GLN A 734 -23.23 -29.25 31.80
C GLN A 734 -24.22 -29.37 30.65
N ASP A 735 -23.76 -29.74 29.46
CA ASP A 735 -24.60 -29.95 28.28
C ASP A 735 -25.59 -31.09 28.53
N VAL A 736 -25.13 -32.23 29.03
CA VAL A 736 -25.99 -33.36 29.41
C VAL A 736 -27.00 -32.96 30.49
N GLN A 737 -26.59 -32.19 31.51
CA GLN A 737 -27.52 -31.69 32.52
C GLN A 737 -28.56 -30.72 31.94
N SER A 738 -28.16 -29.87 30.99
CA SER A 738 -29.06 -28.93 30.33
C SER A 738 -30.08 -29.65 29.45
N GLU A 739 -29.63 -30.66 28.70
CA GLU A 739 -30.45 -31.54 27.87
C GLU A 739 -31.44 -32.30 28.75
N GLN A 740 -31.00 -32.87 29.88
CA GLN A 740 -31.86 -33.54 30.84
C GLN A 740 -32.93 -32.61 31.43
N LYS A 741 -32.60 -31.35 31.72
CA LYS A 741 -33.57 -30.34 32.14
C LYS A 741 -34.61 -30.06 31.05
N VAL A 742 -34.19 -29.98 29.79
CA VAL A 742 -35.10 -29.81 28.64
C VAL A 742 -36.03 -31.01 28.50
N TYR A 743 -35.50 -32.24 28.55
CA TYR A 743 -36.32 -33.46 28.52
C TYR A 743 -37.31 -33.52 29.69
N THR A 744 -36.87 -33.16 30.89
CA THR A 744 -37.74 -33.12 32.08
C THR A 744 -38.86 -32.10 31.89
N LYS A 745 -38.58 -30.94 31.29
CA LYS A 745 -39.59 -29.92 30.94
C LYS A 745 -40.58 -30.43 29.90
N ILE A 746 -40.11 -31.15 28.87
CA ILE A 746 -40.98 -31.77 27.85
C ILE A 746 -41.88 -32.83 28.50
N GLN A 747 -41.30 -33.73 29.31
CA GLN A 747 -42.05 -34.75 30.04
C GLN A 747 -43.08 -34.14 30.98
N ALA A 748 -42.71 -33.09 31.73
CA ALA A 748 -43.64 -32.37 32.59
C ALA A 748 -44.79 -31.73 31.79
N THR A 749 -44.50 -31.18 30.61
CA THR A 749 -45.51 -30.61 29.71
C THR A 749 -46.45 -31.68 29.17
N HIS A 750 -45.93 -32.86 28.79
CA HIS A 750 -46.73 -34.02 28.39
C HIS A 750 -47.62 -34.53 29.54
N LYS A 751 -47.05 -34.67 30.74
CA LYS A 751 -47.79 -35.10 31.94
C LYS A 751 -48.89 -34.10 32.30
N GLN A 752 -48.63 -32.80 32.18
CA GLN A 752 -49.66 -31.77 32.35
C GLN A 752 -50.76 -31.88 31.29
N ARG A 753 -50.42 -32.12 30.02
CA ARG A 753 -51.41 -32.37 28.97
C ARG A 753 -52.26 -33.60 29.26
N GLU A 754 -51.66 -34.72 29.65
CA GLU A 754 -52.41 -35.93 30.04
C GLU A 754 -53.33 -35.70 31.23
N LEU A 755 -52.86 -34.99 32.26
CA LEU A 755 -53.68 -34.63 33.42
C LEU A 755 -54.84 -33.71 33.01
N ALA A 756 -54.62 -32.78 32.09
CA ALA A 756 -55.67 -31.94 31.54
C ALA A 756 -56.69 -32.77 30.74
N THR A 757 -56.25 -33.73 29.91
CA THR A 757 -57.13 -34.65 29.17
C THR A 757 -57.94 -35.53 30.13
N LYS A 758 -57.33 -36.12 31.15
CA LYS A 758 -58.03 -36.92 32.17
C LYS A 758 -59.00 -36.08 33.00
N SER A 759 -58.64 -34.84 33.31
CA SER A 759 -59.53 -33.88 33.99
C SER A 759 -60.73 -33.54 33.10
N TRP A 760 -60.51 -33.35 31.80
CA TRP A 760 -61.55 -33.11 30.80
C TRP A 760 -62.48 -34.31 30.62
N GLU A 761 -61.93 -35.52 30.52
CA GLU A 761 -62.70 -36.77 30.49
C GLU A 761 -63.53 -36.97 31.76
N ASN A 762 -62.95 -36.71 32.94
CA ASN A 762 -63.67 -36.74 34.21
C ASN A 762 -64.78 -35.67 34.27
N PHE A 763 -64.53 -34.48 33.75
CA PHE A 763 -65.53 -33.42 33.65
C PHE A 763 -66.70 -33.87 32.76
N LEU A 764 -66.41 -34.35 31.54
CA LEU A 764 -67.41 -34.91 30.62
C LEU A 764 -68.18 -36.09 31.23
N ALA A 765 -67.51 -36.98 31.96
CA ALA A 765 -68.15 -38.10 32.65
C ALA A 765 -69.08 -37.63 33.78
N ARG A 766 -68.73 -36.55 34.50
CA ARG A 766 -69.54 -35.96 35.56
C ARG A 766 -70.74 -35.15 35.04
N THR A 767 -70.66 -34.58 33.84
CA THR A 767 -71.76 -33.77 33.28
C THR A 767 -72.69 -34.56 32.36
N SER A 768 -72.17 -35.58 31.67
CA SER A 768 -72.85 -36.14 30.48
C SER A 768 -73.07 -37.65 30.53
N ASN A 769 -72.47 -38.40 31.47
CA ASN A 769 -72.61 -39.85 31.57
C ASN A 769 -73.54 -40.28 32.73
N ALA A 770 -74.79 -40.62 32.39
CA ALA A 770 -75.83 -40.99 33.36
C ALA A 770 -75.48 -42.22 34.23
N LYS A 771 -74.67 -43.16 33.73
CA LYS A 771 -74.20 -44.33 34.51
C LYS A 771 -73.18 -43.91 35.57
N ALA A 772 -72.27 -43.00 35.23
CA ALA A 772 -71.25 -42.49 36.15
C ALA A 772 -71.87 -41.64 37.27
N LEU A 773 -72.84 -40.78 36.94
CA LEU A 773 -73.60 -39.97 37.90
C LEU A 773 -74.38 -40.82 38.91
N LYS A 774 -75.08 -41.87 38.46
CA LYS A 774 -75.77 -42.82 39.36
C LYS A 774 -74.80 -43.55 40.28
N LYS A 775 -73.60 -43.91 39.80
CA LYS A 775 -72.57 -44.57 40.61
C LYS A 775 -71.99 -43.61 41.67
N ALA A 776 -71.72 -42.35 41.30
CA ALA A 776 -71.25 -41.33 42.23
C ALA A 776 -72.29 -41.02 43.32
N LYS A 777 -73.57 -40.90 42.95
CA LYS A 777 -74.67 -40.72 43.91
C LYS A 777 -74.77 -41.87 44.91
N ARG A 778 -74.66 -43.13 44.45
CA ARG A 778 -74.64 -44.31 45.33
C ARG A 778 -73.43 -44.35 46.27
N LEU A 779 -72.26 -43.90 45.80
CA LEU A 779 -71.06 -43.81 46.64
C LEU A 779 -71.20 -42.72 47.69
N GLN A 780 -71.78 -41.58 47.33
CA GLN A 780 -72.11 -40.51 48.27
C GLN A 780 -73.14 -40.96 49.31
N GLU A 781 -74.21 -41.65 48.89
CA GLU A 781 -75.20 -42.25 49.80
C GLU A 781 -74.53 -43.26 50.74
N LYS A 782 -73.66 -44.15 50.22
CA LYS A 782 -72.88 -45.08 51.06
C LYS A 782 -71.97 -44.36 52.06
N ALA A 783 -71.29 -43.29 51.65
CA ALA A 783 -70.43 -42.52 52.53
C ALA A 783 -71.23 -41.84 53.65
N ILE A 784 -72.40 -41.28 53.32
CA ILE A 784 -73.36 -40.70 54.27
C ILE A 784 -73.84 -41.78 55.25
N GLU A 785 -74.25 -42.95 54.76
CA GLU A 785 -74.70 -44.08 55.59
C GLU A 785 -73.59 -44.55 56.53
N SER A 786 -72.35 -44.67 56.03
CA SER A 786 -71.18 -45.09 56.82
C SER A 786 -70.74 -44.06 57.87
N SER A 787 -71.14 -42.80 57.72
CA SER A 787 -70.87 -41.74 58.70
C SER A 787 -71.92 -41.66 59.82
N ARG A 788 -73.00 -42.46 59.76
CA ARG A 788 -74.05 -42.51 60.79
C ARG A 788 -73.68 -43.56 61.85
N TYR A 789 -73.46 -43.11 63.09
CA TYR A 789 -73.18 -43.97 64.25
C TYR A 789 -74.44 -44.68 64.77
N SER A 790 -74.31 -45.90 65.30
CA SER A 790 -75.41 -46.78 65.71
C SER A 790 -75.64 -46.94 67.23
N GLU A 791 -74.87 -46.29 68.11
CA GLU A 791 -75.08 -46.36 69.57
C GLU A 791 -75.08 -44.96 70.22
N HIS A 792 -76.08 -44.71 71.07
CA HIS A 792 -76.42 -43.39 71.63
C HIS A 792 -76.01 -43.30 73.12
N PRO A 793 -75.07 -42.41 73.51
CA PRO A 793 -74.79 -42.13 74.92
C PRO A 793 -75.84 -41.18 75.53
N PRO A 794 -76.28 -41.38 76.79
CA PRO A 794 -77.22 -40.47 77.44
C PRO A 794 -76.49 -39.17 77.85
N ASN A 795 -77.03 -38.03 77.41
CA ASN A 795 -76.59 -36.64 77.65
C ASN A 795 -75.70 -35.96 76.59
N ALA A 796 -75.96 -36.19 75.29
CA ALA A 796 -75.48 -35.30 74.23
C ALA A 796 -76.65 -34.71 73.41
N VAL A 797 -76.68 -33.39 73.25
CA VAL A 797 -77.63 -32.69 72.35
C VAL A 797 -77.03 -32.64 70.96
N PHE A 798 -77.70 -33.26 69.98
CA PHE A 798 -77.30 -33.22 68.58
C PHE A 798 -78.27 -32.35 67.75
N HIS A 799 -77.72 -31.55 66.85
CA HIS A 799 -78.51 -30.83 65.84
C HIS A 799 -78.72 -31.72 64.61
N ARG A 800 -79.97 -31.82 64.16
CA ARG A 800 -80.37 -32.59 62.97
C ARG A 800 -79.85 -31.89 61.71
N THR A 801 -79.00 -32.55 60.93
CA THR A 801 -78.48 -32.04 59.64
C THR A 801 -79.35 -32.43 58.42
N ASP A 802 -80.43 -33.18 58.63
CA ASP A 802 -81.35 -33.55 57.55
C ASP A 802 -82.40 -32.45 57.32
N ILE A 803 -82.23 -31.66 56.25
CA ILE A 803 -83.27 -30.76 55.72
C ILE A 803 -84.06 -31.53 54.66
N LYS A 804 -85.28 -31.98 55.00
CA LYS A 804 -86.16 -32.67 54.04
C LYS A 804 -86.61 -31.69 52.94
N GLY A 805 -86.41 -32.08 51.69
CA GLY A 805 -86.85 -31.32 50.51
C GLY A 805 -85.80 -30.42 49.86
N LEU A 806 -84.53 -30.49 50.28
CA LEU A 806 -83.47 -29.66 49.72
C LEU A 806 -82.98 -30.17 48.35
N ASN A 807 -83.66 -29.76 47.27
CA ASN A 807 -83.18 -29.93 45.90
C ASN A 807 -82.30 -28.73 45.50
N THR A 808 -81.14 -28.58 46.12
CA THR A 808 -80.16 -27.57 45.69
C THR A 808 -78.98 -28.25 45.03
N THR A 809 -78.81 -28.03 43.73
CA THR A 809 -77.52 -28.19 43.05
C THR A 809 -76.56 -27.16 43.63
N VAL A 810 -75.57 -27.62 44.39
CA VAL A 810 -74.58 -26.80 45.09
C VAL A 810 -73.81 -25.90 44.10
N PRO A 811 -73.81 -24.56 44.26
CA PRO A 811 -72.65 -23.75 43.96
C PRO A 811 -71.78 -23.66 45.22
N SER A 812 -70.50 -23.98 45.07
CA SER A 812 -69.51 -23.90 46.14
C SER A 812 -69.31 -22.45 46.57
N GLY A 813 -69.77 -22.08 47.77
CA GLY A 813 -69.42 -20.77 48.32
C GLY A 813 -70.30 -20.33 49.49
N ARG A 814 -70.14 -20.95 50.66
CA ARG A 814 -70.28 -20.29 51.97
C ARG A 814 -69.72 -21.21 53.06
N VAL A 815 -68.65 -20.76 53.70
CA VAL A 815 -68.07 -21.37 54.90
C VAL A 815 -68.93 -20.96 56.09
N VAL A 816 -69.32 -21.92 56.93
CA VAL A 816 -69.89 -21.65 58.26
C VAL A 816 -68.91 -22.22 59.27
N THR A 817 -68.42 -21.37 60.17
CA THR A 817 -67.54 -21.75 61.28
C THR A 817 -68.38 -22.21 62.48
N VAL A 818 -68.06 -23.38 63.01
CA VAL A 818 -68.64 -23.90 64.26
C VAL A 818 -67.55 -23.89 65.33
N GLU A 819 -67.78 -23.12 66.39
CA GLU A 819 -66.87 -22.93 67.52
C GLU A 819 -67.02 -24.06 68.55
N SER A 820 -66.36 -25.21 68.35
CA SER A 820 -66.16 -26.17 69.45
C SER A 820 -65.14 -27.28 69.12
N THR A 821 -63.92 -26.94 68.68
CA THR A 821 -62.81 -27.91 68.62
C THR A 821 -61.57 -27.34 69.31
N PRO A 822 -61.00 -28.01 70.33
CA PRO A 822 -59.86 -27.51 71.11
C PRO A 822 -58.60 -27.26 70.26
N ALA A 823 -57.93 -26.13 70.53
CA ALA A 823 -56.75 -25.65 69.78
C ALA A 823 -55.54 -26.60 69.73
N ARG A 824 -55.50 -27.66 70.55
CA ARG A 824 -54.44 -28.69 70.51
C ARG A 824 -54.57 -29.70 69.36
N LEU A 825 -55.71 -29.75 68.65
CA LEU A 825 -55.94 -30.71 67.56
C LEU A 825 -55.97 -30.08 66.15
N LEU A 826 -55.85 -28.74 66.03
CA LEU A 826 -55.99 -28.04 64.74
C LEU A 826 -54.82 -27.15 64.29
N GLY A 827 -53.69 -27.11 64.99
CA GLY A 827 -52.41 -26.65 64.41
C GLY A 827 -52.38 -25.28 63.69
N GLY A 828 -53.34 -24.38 63.97
CA GLY A 828 -53.41 -23.06 63.37
C GLY A 828 -53.82 -23.01 61.88
N PRO A 829 -54.16 -21.81 61.37
CA PRO A 829 -54.69 -21.60 60.03
C PRO A 829 -53.57 -21.50 59.00
N LEU A 830 -53.50 -22.48 58.09
CA LEU A 830 -52.96 -22.43 56.72
C LEU A 830 -52.02 -21.24 56.41
N ALA A 831 -50.84 -21.25 57.04
CA ALA A 831 -49.66 -20.65 56.44
C ALA A 831 -49.02 -21.72 55.54
N ASP A 832 -48.62 -21.30 54.34
CA ASP A 832 -47.91 -22.11 53.33
C ASP A 832 -48.76 -23.08 52.50
N THR A 833 -49.59 -22.52 51.62
CA THR A 833 -49.92 -23.20 50.35
C THR A 833 -49.67 -22.32 49.13
N ASP A 834 -48.86 -22.87 48.21
CA ASP A 834 -48.15 -22.30 47.06
C ASP A 834 -49.00 -21.82 45.86
N ILE A 835 -50.24 -21.37 46.05
CA ILE A 835 -51.12 -21.03 44.92
C ILE A 835 -51.59 -19.59 45.01
N ALA A 836 -50.69 -18.68 44.63
CA ALA A 836 -50.94 -17.45 43.85
C ALA A 836 -50.00 -16.33 44.32
N LEU A 837 -48.93 -16.09 43.55
CA LEU A 837 -48.54 -14.75 43.07
C LEU A 837 -47.31 -14.88 42.15
N LYS A 838 -47.57 -14.81 40.85
CA LYS A 838 -46.58 -14.45 39.82
C LYS A 838 -46.11 -13.01 40.07
N LYS A 839 -44.80 -12.80 40.21
CA LYS A 839 -44.07 -11.65 39.64
C LYS A 839 -42.56 -11.97 39.65
N LEU A 840 -41.97 -11.95 38.45
CA LEU A 840 -40.53 -12.07 38.20
C LEU A 840 -39.77 -10.90 38.84
N PRO A 841 -38.54 -11.13 39.34
CA PRO A 841 -37.50 -10.14 39.33
C PRO A 841 -36.40 -10.51 38.32
N ILE A 842 -36.13 -9.54 37.44
CA ILE A 842 -34.88 -9.39 36.70
C ILE A 842 -33.84 -8.90 37.71
N ARG A 843 -32.70 -9.60 37.85
CA ARG A 843 -31.35 -9.03 38.05
C ARG A 843 -30.32 -10.17 38.11
N GLY A 844 -29.39 -10.14 37.16
CA GLY A 844 -28.12 -10.84 37.28
C GLY A 844 -27.20 -10.12 38.27
N GLY A 845 -26.29 -10.87 38.88
CA GLY A 845 -25.24 -10.33 39.74
C GLY A 845 -24.61 -11.35 40.68
N ALA A 846 -23.34 -11.67 40.38
CA ALA A 846 -22.23 -12.01 41.28
C ALA A 846 -22.32 -13.25 42.20
N LEU A 847 -21.41 -14.20 41.89
CA LEU A 847 -20.86 -15.18 42.80
C LEU A 847 -20.15 -14.49 43.97
N GLN A 848 -20.56 -14.79 45.20
CA GLN A 848 -19.82 -14.47 46.42
C GLN A 848 -18.85 -15.60 46.79
N LYS A 849 -17.64 -15.18 47.15
CA LYS A 849 -16.51 -15.89 47.79
C LYS A 849 -16.84 -17.21 48.51
N VAL A 850 -16.13 -18.27 48.13
CA VAL A 850 -15.87 -19.44 48.99
C VAL A 850 -14.73 -19.11 49.94
N LYS A 851 -14.97 -19.25 51.25
CA LYS A 851 -13.97 -19.07 52.32
C LYS A 851 -12.99 -20.25 52.35
N ALA A 852 -11.71 -19.93 52.51
CA ALA A 852 -10.62 -20.85 52.76
C ALA A 852 -10.86 -21.75 53.99
N VAL A 853 -10.60 -23.05 53.83
CA VAL A 853 -10.55 -24.05 54.90
C VAL A 853 -9.18 -23.94 55.58
N LYS A 854 -9.17 -23.55 56.86
CA LYS A 854 -8.02 -23.68 57.76
C LYS A 854 -7.89 -25.13 58.20
N THR A 855 -6.78 -25.77 57.87
CA THR A 855 -6.35 -27.03 58.48
C THR A 855 -5.63 -26.74 59.80
N VAL A 856 -6.20 -27.20 60.91
CA VAL A 856 -5.53 -27.31 62.21
C VAL A 856 -5.45 -28.80 62.52
N ASN A 857 -4.23 -29.33 62.57
CA ASN A 857 -3.94 -30.62 63.20
C ASN A 857 -3.03 -30.35 64.40
N GLU A 858 -3.56 -30.64 65.59
CA GLU A 858 -2.87 -30.56 66.87
C GLU A 858 -1.82 -31.67 67.00
N SER A 859 -0.61 -31.28 67.42
CA SER A 859 0.44 -32.20 67.87
C SER A 859 0.39 -32.33 69.38
N LYS A 860 0.30 -33.59 69.85
CA LYS A 860 0.40 -33.96 71.27
C LYS A 860 1.81 -33.66 71.80
N LYS A 861 1.88 -32.87 72.88
CA LYS A 861 3.09 -32.72 73.71
C LYS A 861 3.25 -33.96 74.60
N SER A 862 4.43 -34.57 74.51
CA SER A 862 5.01 -35.43 75.54
C SER A 862 6.23 -34.73 76.14
N VAL A 863 6.24 -34.58 77.47
CA VAL A 863 7.38 -34.23 78.34
C VAL A 863 7.36 -35.33 79.42
N PRO A 864 8.49 -36.00 79.77
CA PRO A 864 9.68 -35.43 80.44
C PRO A 864 11.01 -35.94 79.85
N THR A 865 12.18 -35.31 80.03
CA THR A 865 12.88 -34.85 81.25
C THR A 865 13.93 -33.85 80.84
#